data_AF-A0A329SUB8-F1
#
_entry.id   AF-A0A329SUB8-F1
#
_cell.length_a   1.000
_cell.length_b   1.000
_cell.length_c   1.000
_cell.angle_alpha   90.00
_cell.angle_beta   90.00
_cell.angle_gamma   90.00
#
_symmetry.space_group_name_H-M   'P 1'
#
loop_
_entity.id
_entity.type
_entity.pdbx_description
1 polymer ?
#
loop_
_entity_poly.entity_id
_entity_poly.type
_entity_poly.pdbx_seq_one_letter_code
_entity_poly.pdbx_strand_id
1 'polypeptide(L)'
;MRKQQSTNNTAVAAIDQHGPVQLNTKASIGKKKKTSVSIPALSLFIVMAGVLMMRITWFNGSNLITDQLSEDEKVSVFLGWFRAAGGNVSNKIAIETFPGMGRGVVALQAVKENDELLFVPKSVIICYDTIATEWSSHLKLKKKLVKLKSDQEELMTAFLMLEQAKGLSSRWAPYLQLLPSISSRNYVASPLIFASDKDIDDLQDERMISTAKSERQRVKKAYGRFKRLFRSFLDDETMDLSRYVWARFLVDSRAFSIHGQRVLVPFGDVFNGKPDDETRQHDNGQRFLLFHDLQPQGMTIRADRDTSSGEQLFEDYGDNSNYVYFLHHGFLMSDKGFDCAAFRLPRFLEAYSQNEKNKEHTETLASKLRVLSRIRVDDAPQACISRTGKLEDSGLVQIYTALYNMDAEQAAACNNAEAFNECFPPDVMPEFDAEPGHQELLLLLNSIRQQLVHYPTTLEEDQTILVELKANAKSASNKHAVAFRLSRKQILRDAQRSLEKQLKNIEEEAENDVNKSQVVSTTELELDEVGNKLERFKQWIDRHHFPVNHLELRYVSDAVGYGTFAVKPLTTGEVYLKVPVQVVMNVRSAVKSQWVSETMQQLQKQRVSVPREETLLFLHLLEEKFGPNHLQSRWKPYLDMLPALDDLDSALGSPLFYDEDGEQLKALQGTDLLALVTNYRHRVGQSYAALSNHLKHSGHDEALLWLTERRFHWANAILDSRSIWWNGQRHLVPLLDMVNCQELNAEHKPHQTNVDSSGRHAVTKSSWDFQAGQEIVENYAQPNYIYLLYHGFVLDSNSHDCAHFHLEIPTVARQRDFSVLLRNLEIHSWTPDVCVSPTDNQALMRFSKIALLVSDPKKALQLVRDAAISNASAPPQAITSALKLVEERLNRLQATDAEILARTDFRTLSILKFRQQQFQHLATLRNRLQTK
;
A
#
# COMPACT_ATOMS: atom_id res chain seq x y z
N MET A 1 11.40 -11.98 -2.61
CA MET A 1 10.64 -11.15 -1.65
C MET A 1 9.63 -12.04 -0.93
N ARG A 2 9.64 -12.02 0.40
CA ARG A 2 8.74 -12.80 1.26
C ARG A 2 7.42 -12.03 1.45
N LYS A 3 6.32 -12.77 1.33
CA LYS A 3 4.97 -12.51 1.85
C LYS A 3 4.92 -11.35 2.87
N GLN A 4 4.35 -10.22 2.46
CA GLN A 4 3.64 -9.34 3.39
C GLN A 4 2.39 -10.11 3.85
N GLN A 5 2.29 -10.33 5.16
CA GLN A 5 1.07 -10.81 5.79
C GLN A 5 0.13 -9.61 5.93
N SER A 6 -0.90 -9.55 5.08
CA SER A 6 -2.12 -8.80 5.39
C SER A 6 -2.83 -9.54 6.51
N THR A 7 -2.81 -9.00 7.72
CA THR A 7 -3.62 -9.48 8.82
C THR A 7 -5.05 -8.97 8.68
N ASN A 8 -5.98 -9.92 8.84
CA ASN A 8 -7.41 -9.81 9.11
C ASN A 8 -8.33 -9.77 7.89
N ASN A 9 -8.79 -10.96 7.49
CA ASN A 9 -10.20 -11.16 7.22
C ASN A 9 -10.68 -12.53 7.78
N THR A 10 -11.81 -12.44 8.46
CA THR A 10 -12.57 -13.43 9.23
C THR A 10 -12.82 -14.74 8.48
N ALA A 11 -12.42 -15.86 9.08
CA ALA A 11 -12.73 -17.21 8.60
C ALA A 11 -14.14 -17.63 9.04
N VAL A 12 -15.06 -17.72 8.07
CA VAL A 12 -16.34 -18.42 8.16
C VAL A 12 -16.06 -19.91 7.91
N ALA A 13 -16.31 -20.75 8.92
CA ALA A 13 -16.32 -22.21 8.76
C ALA A 13 -17.74 -22.66 8.42
N ALA A 14 -17.93 -23.14 7.19
CA ALA A 14 -19.14 -23.84 6.78
C ALA A 14 -19.05 -25.32 7.19
N ILE A 15 -20.12 -25.81 7.82
CA ILE A 15 -20.36 -27.20 8.19
C ILE A 15 -21.57 -27.69 7.39
N ASP A 16 -21.51 -28.98 7.03
CA ASP A 16 -22.55 -29.94 6.66
C ASP A 16 -22.78 -30.27 5.19
N GLN A 17 -22.64 -31.57 4.89
CA GLN A 17 -23.68 -32.38 4.24
C GLN A 17 -23.56 -33.87 4.62
N HIS A 18 -24.67 -34.39 5.17
CA HIS A 18 -25.28 -35.74 5.25
C HIS A 18 -24.48 -36.99 4.78
N GLY A 19 -24.55 -38.16 5.42
CA GLY A 19 -25.74 -38.88 5.91
C GLY A 19 -25.40 -40.19 6.68
N PRO A 20 -26.40 -41.06 6.96
CA PRO A 20 -26.50 -41.85 8.20
C PRO A 20 -26.01 -43.30 8.07
N VAL A 21 -25.82 -44.02 9.20
CA VAL A 21 -26.23 -45.43 9.40
C VAL A 21 -25.89 -45.89 10.83
N GLN A 22 -26.76 -46.79 11.30
CA GLN A 22 -26.97 -47.36 12.63
C GLN A 22 -25.94 -48.41 13.11
N LEU A 23 -26.02 -48.64 14.44
CA LEU A 23 -25.99 -49.93 15.17
C LEU A 23 -24.66 -50.65 15.49
N ASN A 24 -24.43 -50.67 16.82
CA ASN A 24 -24.22 -51.84 17.69
C ASN A 24 -22.82 -52.47 17.93
N THR A 25 -22.56 -52.53 19.25
CA THR A 25 -22.07 -53.65 20.07
C THR A 25 -20.57 -53.95 20.24
N LYS A 26 -20.22 -53.98 21.55
CA LYS A 26 -19.31 -54.88 22.28
C LYS A 26 -17.81 -54.79 21.99
N ALA A 27 -17.02 -54.46 23.02
CA ALA A 27 -16.40 -55.46 23.89
C ALA A 27 -15.55 -54.84 25.02
N SER A 28 -15.67 -55.47 26.20
CA SER A 28 -14.85 -55.40 27.41
C SER A 28 -13.35 -55.60 27.16
N ILE A 29 -12.40 -55.15 27.99
CA ILE A 29 -11.93 -55.78 29.26
C ILE A 29 -10.83 -54.88 29.85
N GLY A 30 -10.70 -54.80 31.19
CA GLY A 30 -9.37 -54.70 31.84
C GLY A 30 -9.22 -53.77 33.04
N LYS A 31 -9.49 -54.29 34.25
CA LYS A 31 -9.28 -53.66 35.58
C LYS A 31 -7.80 -53.61 36.02
N LYS A 32 -7.49 -52.66 36.93
CA LYS A 32 -6.75 -52.81 38.23
C LYS A 32 -6.83 -51.45 38.98
N LYS A 33 -7.62 -51.26 40.07
CA LYS A 33 -7.36 -51.49 41.53
C LYS A 33 -5.98 -50.97 41.98
N LYS A 34 -5.74 -50.29 43.12
CA LYS A 34 -6.43 -49.86 44.36
C LYS A 34 -5.50 -48.78 44.98
N THR A 35 -5.93 -47.81 45.80
CA THR A 35 -6.07 -47.98 47.27
C THR A 35 -6.53 -46.65 47.89
N SER A 36 -7.30 -46.78 48.96
CA SER A 36 -7.88 -45.73 49.82
C SER A 36 -7.09 -45.62 51.12
N VAL A 37 -6.98 -44.42 51.70
CA VAL A 37 -6.84 -44.22 53.16
C VAL A 37 -7.64 -42.99 53.58
N SER A 38 -8.42 -43.12 54.65
CA SER A 38 -9.26 -42.10 55.28
C SER A 38 -8.88 -41.97 56.76
N ILE A 39 -8.71 -40.76 57.31
CA ILE A 39 -8.90 -40.42 58.75
C ILE A 39 -9.17 -38.87 58.83
N PRO A 40 -9.65 -38.29 59.94
CA PRO A 40 -11.06 -38.06 60.29
C PRO A 40 -11.44 -36.56 60.39
N ALA A 41 -12.74 -36.30 60.54
CA ALA A 41 -13.34 -34.98 60.72
C ALA A 41 -13.06 -34.40 62.11
N LEU A 42 -12.17 -33.41 62.20
CA LEU A 42 -12.19 -32.38 63.25
C LEU A 42 -11.44 -31.11 62.80
N SER A 43 -11.91 -30.45 61.74
CA SER A 43 -11.41 -29.11 61.33
C SER A 43 -12.42 -28.28 60.53
N LEU A 44 -13.66 -28.75 60.42
CA LEU A 44 -14.66 -28.23 59.47
C LEU A 44 -15.57 -27.14 60.08
N PHE A 45 -15.03 -26.24 60.92
CA PHE A 45 -15.79 -25.09 61.42
C PHE A 45 -15.01 -23.75 61.42
N ILE A 46 -13.71 -23.75 61.13
CA ILE A 46 -12.91 -22.50 61.07
C ILE A 46 -12.64 -22.05 59.62
N VAL A 47 -12.83 -22.91 58.62
CA VAL A 47 -12.58 -22.57 57.20
C VAL A 47 -13.83 -22.01 56.48
N MET A 48 -15.05 -22.24 56.98
CA MET A 48 -16.28 -21.68 56.38
C MET A 48 -16.53 -20.21 56.76
N ALA A 49 -16.00 -19.73 57.89
CA ALA A 49 -16.10 -18.31 58.26
C ALA A 49 -15.11 -17.41 57.49
N GLY A 50 -13.92 -17.92 57.15
CA GLY A 50 -12.90 -17.18 56.40
C GLY A 50 -13.23 -16.94 54.92
N VAL A 51 -13.99 -17.86 54.29
CA VAL A 51 -14.42 -17.71 52.89
C VAL A 51 -15.67 -16.82 52.76
N LEU A 52 -16.46 -16.66 53.82
CA LEU A 52 -17.62 -15.77 53.86
C LEU A 52 -17.22 -14.31 54.19
N MET A 53 -16.21 -14.10 55.06
CA MET A 53 -15.67 -12.76 55.39
C MET A 53 -14.89 -12.10 54.23
N MET A 54 -14.27 -12.88 53.34
CA MET A 54 -13.62 -12.35 52.12
C MET A 54 -14.62 -11.97 51.00
N ARG A 55 -15.89 -12.37 51.11
CA ARG A 55 -16.95 -11.98 50.16
C ARG A 55 -17.64 -10.66 50.52
N ILE A 56 -17.64 -10.30 51.81
CA ILE A 56 -18.43 -9.16 52.32
C ILE A 56 -17.63 -7.85 52.33
N THR A 57 -16.29 -7.91 52.38
CA THR A 57 -15.44 -6.71 52.47
C THR A 57 -14.97 -6.15 51.12
N TRP A 58 -15.27 -6.81 49.99
CA TRP A 58 -14.83 -6.39 48.66
C TRP A 58 -15.95 -5.86 47.74
N PHE A 59 -17.23 -6.12 48.04
CA PHE A 59 -18.35 -5.82 47.12
C PHE A 59 -19.59 -5.17 47.77
N ASN A 60 -19.55 -4.81 49.05
CA ASN A 60 -20.62 -4.00 49.67
C ASN A 60 -20.19 -2.53 49.81
N GLY A 61 -20.07 -1.86 48.67
CA GLY A 61 -20.13 -0.41 48.58
C GLY A 61 -21.53 -0.03 48.10
N SER A 62 -22.36 0.48 48.99
CA SER A 62 -23.71 0.97 48.73
C SER A 62 -23.73 2.00 47.57
N ASN A 63 -24.52 1.71 46.53
CA ASN A 63 -24.84 2.58 45.38
C ASN A 63 -25.69 3.82 45.77
N LEU A 64 -25.47 4.43 46.93
CA LEU A 64 -26.36 5.47 47.49
C LEU A 64 -25.72 6.86 47.60
N ILE A 65 -24.49 7.09 47.12
CA ILE A 65 -23.80 8.40 47.24
C ILE A 65 -23.41 9.02 45.88
N THR A 66 -23.52 8.32 44.76
CA THR A 66 -22.96 8.77 43.47
C THR A 66 -23.79 9.82 42.72
N ASP A 67 -24.93 10.27 43.24
CA ASP A 67 -25.82 11.26 42.58
C ASP A 67 -25.73 12.69 43.15
N GLN A 68 -24.77 13.00 44.03
CA GLN A 68 -24.73 14.32 44.71
C GLN A 68 -23.64 15.31 44.26
N LEU A 69 -22.64 14.90 43.47
CA LEU A 69 -21.64 15.84 42.97
C LEU A 69 -22.15 16.55 41.72
N SER A 70 -22.05 17.88 41.70
CA SER A 70 -22.20 18.69 40.50
C SER A 70 -21.15 18.31 39.44
N GLU A 71 -21.41 18.62 38.17
CA GLU A 71 -20.47 18.31 37.09
C GLU A 71 -19.10 18.99 37.28
N ASP A 72 -19.08 20.22 37.79
CA ASP A 72 -17.85 20.95 38.11
C ASP A 72 -17.06 20.27 39.24
N GLU A 73 -17.75 19.74 40.25
CA GLU A 73 -17.10 18.97 41.31
C GLU A 73 -16.49 17.67 40.79
N LYS A 74 -17.17 16.97 39.87
CA LYS A 74 -16.62 15.76 39.23
C LYS A 74 -15.35 16.09 38.44
N VAL A 75 -15.36 17.18 37.67
CA VAL A 75 -14.17 17.66 36.94
C VAL A 75 -13.04 18.01 37.91
N SER A 76 -13.34 18.72 39.00
CA SER A 76 -12.35 19.09 40.02
C SER A 76 -11.71 17.86 40.69
N VAL A 77 -12.52 16.88 41.09
CA VAL A 77 -12.06 15.61 41.68
C VAL A 77 -11.20 14.84 40.69
N PHE A 78 -11.61 14.78 39.41
CA PHE A 78 -10.83 14.15 38.36
C PHE A 78 -9.48 14.84 38.14
N LEU A 79 -9.45 16.16 38.02
CA LEU A 79 -8.20 16.90 37.80
C LEU A 79 -7.23 16.76 38.98
N GLY A 80 -7.76 16.72 40.21
CA GLY A 80 -6.97 16.41 41.41
C GLY A 80 -6.33 15.03 41.35
N TRP A 81 -7.11 14.00 41.01
CA TRP A 81 -6.63 12.63 40.82
C TRP A 81 -5.61 12.52 39.68
N PHE A 82 -5.89 13.15 38.54
CA PHE A 82 -5.05 13.12 37.35
C PHE A 82 -3.66 13.72 37.65
N ARG A 83 -3.62 14.89 38.30
CA ARG A 83 -2.37 15.53 38.73
C ARG A 83 -1.62 14.70 39.79
N ALA A 84 -2.34 14.13 40.76
CA ALA A 84 -1.73 13.27 41.78
C ALA A 84 -1.08 12.00 41.18
N ALA A 85 -1.59 11.51 40.05
CA ALA A 85 -0.99 10.40 39.31
C ALA A 85 0.25 10.79 38.48
N GLY A 86 0.62 12.08 38.45
CA GLY A 86 1.71 12.64 37.65
C GLY A 86 1.27 13.23 36.31
N GLY A 87 -0.04 13.38 36.08
CA GLY A 87 -0.56 13.96 34.84
C GLY A 87 -0.39 15.46 34.79
N ASN A 88 0.00 15.96 33.62
CA ASN A 88 0.17 17.38 33.36
C ASN A 88 -0.95 17.89 32.46
N VAL A 89 -1.47 19.07 32.76
CA VAL A 89 -2.55 19.73 32.03
C VAL A 89 -2.11 21.14 31.72
N SER A 90 -2.09 21.50 30.44
CA SER A 90 -1.78 22.87 30.02
C SER A 90 -2.72 23.88 30.67
N ASN A 91 -2.18 25.01 31.12
CA ASN A 91 -2.96 26.12 31.65
C ASN A 91 -3.81 26.84 30.56
N LYS A 92 -3.66 26.43 29.29
CA LYS A 92 -4.42 26.94 28.16
C LYS A 92 -5.76 26.23 27.98
N ILE A 93 -6.05 25.13 28.68
CA ILE A 93 -7.26 24.33 28.43
C ILE A 93 -8.05 24.01 29.70
N ALA A 94 -9.34 23.78 29.54
CA ALA A 94 -10.23 23.26 30.59
C ALA A 94 -11.26 22.29 30.01
N ILE A 95 -11.88 21.47 30.87
CA ILE A 95 -13.03 20.65 30.50
C ILE A 95 -14.28 21.52 30.61
N GLU A 96 -15.12 21.52 29.59
CA GLU A 96 -16.40 22.23 29.55
C GLU A 96 -17.49 21.35 28.91
N THR A 97 -18.76 21.72 29.07
CA THR A 97 -19.89 21.02 28.43
C THR A 97 -20.42 21.83 27.25
N PHE A 98 -20.39 21.24 26.06
CA PHE A 98 -20.86 21.84 24.82
C PHE A 98 -22.25 21.31 24.43
N PRO A 99 -23.18 22.21 24.06
CA PRO A 99 -24.50 21.80 23.58
C PRO A 99 -24.43 20.81 22.41
N GLY A 100 -25.08 19.65 22.57
CA GLY A 100 -25.15 18.62 21.52
C GLY A 100 -23.91 17.74 21.36
N MET A 101 -22.78 18.06 21.99
CA MET A 101 -21.55 17.26 21.97
C MET A 101 -21.22 16.65 23.34
N GLY A 102 -21.77 17.21 24.43
CA GLY A 102 -21.45 16.77 25.78
C GLY A 102 -20.14 17.39 26.28
N ARG A 103 -19.39 16.68 27.12
CA ARG A 103 -18.10 17.19 27.60
C ARG A 103 -17.10 17.30 26.45
N GLY A 104 -16.32 18.37 26.46
CA GLY A 104 -15.25 18.66 25.52
C GLY A 104 -14.15 19.46 26.20
N VAL A 105 -13.20 19.95 25.41
CA VAL A 105 -12.10 20.79 25.88
C VAL A 105 -12.28 22.20 25.33
N VAL A 106 -12.19 23.22 26.19
CA VAL A 106 -12.21 24.64 25.80
C VAL A 106 -10.80 25.21 25.89
N ALA A 107 -10.45 26.07 24.94
CA ALA A 107 -9.23 26.86 24.97
C ALA A 107 -9.44 28.11 25.86
N LEU A 108 -8.81 28.16 27.03
CA LEU A 108 -8.77 29.34 27.90
C LEU A 108 -7.88 30.45 27.33
N GLN A 109 -6.88 30.07 26.53
CA GLN A 109 -5.94 30.95 25.83
C GLN A 109 -5.77 30.47 24.40
N ALA A 110 -5.22 31.30 23.52
CA ALA A 110 -4.89 30.86 22.17
C ALA A 110 -3.92 29.66 22.21
N VAL A 111 -4.33 28.56 21.57
CA VAL A 111 -3.56 27.33 21.40
C VAL A 111 -3.04 27.31 19.97
N LYS A 112 -1.76 26.96 19.84
CA LYS A 112 -1.11 26.77 18.54
C LYS A 112 -0.93 25.30 18.24
N GLU A 113 -0.96 24.95 16.95
CA GLU A 113 -0.60 23.60 16.50
C GLU A 113 0.75 23.19 17.12
N ASN A 114 0.83 21.93 17.56
CA ASN A 114 1.95 21.34 18.31
C ASN A 114 2.12 21.80 19.77
N ASP A 115 1.32 22.72 20.29
CA ASP A 115 1.31 23.00 21.73
C ASP A 115 1.03 21.71 22.52
N GLU A 116 1.84 21.43 23.53
CA GLU A 116 1.58 20.33 24.46
C GLU A 116 0.36 20.65 25.32
N LEU A 117 -0.68 19.83 25.19
CA LEU A 117 -1.95 19.99 25.88
C LEU A 117 -1.99 19.16 27.16
N LEU A 118 -1.59 17.89 27.05
CA LEU A 118 -1.62 16.94 28.14
C LEU A 118 -0.38 16.04 28.14
N PHE A 119 0.06 15.68 29.34
CA PHE A 119 0.85 14.47 29.56
C PHE A 119 0.05 13.51 30.45
N VAL A 120 -0.26 12.32 29.94
CA VAL A 120 -1.04 11.28 30.62
C VAL A 120 -0.12 10.14 31.07
N PRO A 121 0.11 9.92 32.37
CA PRO A 121 1.06 8.91 32.84
C PRO A 121 0.62 7.50 32.47
N LYS A 122 1.57 6.64 32.10
CA LYS A 122 1.29 5.22 31.74
C LYS A 122 0.55 4.47 32.84
N SER A 123 0.76 4.86 34.10
CA SER A 123 0.16 4.22 35.28
C SER A 123 -1.36 4.37 35.36
N VAL A 124 -1.97 5.37 34.68
CA VAL A 124 -3.42 5.58 34.64
C VAL A 124 -4.06 5.23 33.30
N ILE A 125 -3.27 5.13 32.23
CA ILE A 125 -3.74 4.64 30.92
C ILE A 125 -4.21 3.20 31.05
N ILE A 126 -5.46 2.94 30.69
CA ILE A 126 -6.04 1.59 30.70
C ILE A 126 -5.63 0.90 29.40
N CYS A 127 -4.69 -0.03 29.53
CA CYS A 127 -4.16 -0.85 28.43
C CYS A 127 -3.79 -2.24 28.96
N TYR A 128 -3.40 -3.15 28.07
CA TYR A 128 -3.04 -4.53 28.44
C TYR A 128 -2.06 -4.60 29.63
N ASP A 129 -0.98 -3.80 29.59
CA ASP A 129 0.06 -3.84 30.62
C ASP A 129 -0.44 -3.35 31.98
N THR A 130 -1.20 -2.24 32.00
CA THR A 130 -1.79 -1.69 33.22
C THR A 130 -2.80 -2.66 33.82
N ILE A 131 -3.66 -3.27 32.99
CA ILE A 131 -4.64 -4.29 33.40
C ILE A 131 -3.93 -5.51 34.00
N ALA A 132 -2.86 -5.98 33.35
CA ALA A 132 -2.09 -7.13 33.81
C ALA A 132 -1.36 -6.85 35.15
N THR A 133 -0.89 -5.61 35.34
CA THR A 133 -0.15 -5.17 36.53
C THR A 133 -1.08 -5.01 37.72
N GLU A 134 -2.19 -4.27 37.58
CA GLU A 134 -3.15 -3.99 38.65
C GLU A 134 -3.66 -5.29 39.29
N TRP A 135 -3.84 -6.34 38.50
CA TRP A 135 -4.49 -7.58 38.94
C TRP A 135 -3.50 -8.74 39.11
N SER A 136 -2.21 -8.43 39.08
CA SER A 136 -1.13 -9.41 39.25
C SER A 136 -1.21 -10.14 40.59
N SER A 137 -1.70 -9.47 41.64
CA SER A 137 -1.91 -9.98 43.00
C SER A 137 -3.17 -10.86 43.14
N HIS A 138 -4.16 -10.75 42.24
CA HIS A 138 -5.43 -11.49 42.30
C HIS A 138 -5.42 -12.72 41.38
N LEU A 139 -4.75 -13.80 41.82
CA LEU A 139 -4.44 -14.97 40.99
C LEU A 139 -5.66 -15.61 40.28
N LYS A 140 -6.82 -15.71 40.94
CA LYS A 140 -8.05 -16.26 40.34
C LYS A 140 -8.57 -15.39 39.21
N LEU A 141 -8.50 -14.08 39.41
CA LEU A 141 -9.07 -13.07 38.53
C LEU A 141 -8.15 -12.84 37.32
N LYS A 142 -6.83 -12.78 37.55
CA LYS A 142 -5.78 -12.86 36.53
C LYS A 142 -5.99 -14.03 35.58
N LYS A 143 -6.25 -15.24 36.11
CA LYS A 143 -6.54 -16.44 35.30
C LYS A 143 -7.79 -16.29 34.41
N LYS A 144 -8.74 -15.43 34.75
CA LYS A 144 -9.92 -15.16 33.92
C LYS A 144 -9.62 -14.13 32.84
N LEU A 145 -9.02 -12.98 33.21
CA LEU A 145 -8.65 -11.93 32.25
C LEU A 145 -7.68 -12.42 31.18
N VAL A 146 -6.69 -13.26 31.52
CA VAL A 146 -5.75 -13.82 30.55
C VAL A 146 -6.47 -14.61 29.45
N LYS A 147 -7.65 -15.18 29.71
CA LYS A 147 -8.44 -15.88 28.69
C LYS A 147 -9.04 -14.92 27.66
N LEU A 148 -9.17 -13.65 27.99
CA LEU A 148 -9.64 -12.59 27.09
C LEU A 148 -8.49 -11.91 26.34
N LYS A 149 -7.22 -12.20 26.64
CA LYS A 149 -6.05 -11.51 26.04
C LYS A 149 -6.07 -11.47 24.50
N SER A 150 -6.65 -12.46 23.85
CA SER A 150 -6.72 -12.55 22.38
C SER A 150 -7.69 -11.55 21.75
N ASP A 151 -8.60 -10.93 22.53
CA ASP A 151 -9.57 -9.94 22.08
C ASP A 151 -9.47 -8.72 23.03
N GLN A 152 -8.79 -7.66 22.57
CA GLN A 152 -8.42 -6.53 23.42
C GLN A 152 -9.67 -5.78 23.90
N GLU A 153 -10.69 -5.71 23.06
CA GLU A 153 -11.96 -5.05 23.35
C GLU A 153 -12.77 -5.82 24.40
N GLU A 154 -12.84 -7.16 24.32
CA GLU A 154 -13.42 -7.99 25.39
C GLU A 154 -12.68 -7.81 26.71
N LEU A 155 -11.34 -7.77 26.68
CA LEU A 155 -10.50 -7.60 27.86
C LEU A 155 -10.75 -6.23 28.52
N MET A 156 -10.73 -5.15 27.73
CA MET A 156 -10.95 -3.79 28.22
C MET A 156 -12.39 -3.60 28.71
N THR A 157 -13.38 -4.15 28.02
CA THR A 157 -14.79 -4.11 28.46
C THR A 157 -14.95 -4.82 29.81
N ALA A 158 -14.37 -6.01 29.95
CA ALA A 158 -14.41 -6.75 31.21
C ALA A 158 -13.74 -5.98 32.34
N PHE A 159 -12.56 -5.41 32.07
CA PHE A 159 -11.83 -4.59 33.04
C PHE A 159 -12.64 -3.37 33.47
N LEU A 160 -13.23 -2.64 32.51
CA LEU A 160 -14.04 -1.45 32.78
C LEU A 160 -15.23 -1.78 33.69
N MET A 161 -15.97 -2.86 33.39
CA MET A 161 -17.09 -3.29 34.23
C MET A 161 -16.67 -3.68 35.64
N LEU A 162 -15.50 -4.32 35.78
CA LEU A 162 -15.01 -4.74 37.09
C LEU A 162 -14.52 -3.54 37.93
N GLU A 163 -13.89 -2.55 37.31
CA GLU A 163 -13.53 -1.30 37.98
C GLU A 163 -14.78 -0.48 38.33
N GLN A 164 -15.79 -0.43 37.47
CA GLN A 164 -17.08 0.19 37.79
C GLN A 164 -17.77 -0.48 38.99
N ALA A 165 -17.72 -1.81 39.08
CA ALA A 165 -18.30 -2.56 40.20
C ALA A 165 -17.60 -2.32 41.55
N LYS A 166 -16.34 -1.85 41.54
CA LYS A 166 -15.65 -1.42 42.78
C LYS A 166 -16.16 -0.08 43.32
N GLY A 167 -16.92 0.68 42.52
CA GLY A 167 -17.38 2.02 42.88
C GLY A 167 -16.22 2.95 43.28
N LEU A 168 -16.38 3.66 44.40
CA LEU A 168 -15.38 4.60 44.91
C LEU A 168 -14.04 3.93 45.32
N SER A 169 -14.02 2.61 45.49
CA SER A 169 -12.79 1.86 45.79
C SER A 169 -11.92 1.62 44.55
N SER A 170 -12.40 1.94 43.34
CA SER A 170 -11.56 1.86 42.14
C SER A 170 -10.55 2.99 42.12
N ARG A 171 -9.30 2.67 41.77
CA ARG A 171 -8.28 3.67 41.46
C ARG A 171 -8.69 4.59 40.32
N TRP A 172 -9.51 4.11 39.39
CA TRP A 172 -10.02 4.91 38.27
C TRP A 172 -11.36 5.57 38.56
N ALA A 173 -11.91 5.49 39.80
CA ALA A 173 -13.22 6.05 40.12
C ALA A 173 -13.42 7.51 39.69
N PRO A 174 -12.44 8.43 39.82
CA PRO A 174 -12.57 9.81 39.33
C PRO A 174 -12.74 9.91 37.81
N TYR A 175 -12.00 9.10 37.05
CA TYR A 175 -12.15 9.01 35.59
C TYR A 175 -13.47 8.35 35.17
N LEU A 176 -13.85 7.25 35.82
CA LEU A 176 -15.08 6.53 35.51
C LEU A 176 -16.33 7.38 35.77
N GLN A 177 -16.29 8.30 36.75
CA GLN A 177 -17.35 9.27 37.01
C GLN A 177 -17.45 10.38 35.95
N LEU A 178 -16.37 10.65 35.20
CA LEU A 178 -16.40 11.54 34.03
C LEU A 178 -16.87 10.86 32.75
N LEU A 179 -16.99 9.53 32.71
CA LEU A 179 -17.57 8.85 31.55
C LEU A 179 -19.09 9.08 31.51
N PRO A 180 -19.71 9.06 30.32
CA PRO A 180 -21.16 9.07 30.21
C PRO A 180 -21.79 7.94 31.04
N SER A 181 -22.82 8.28 31.81
CA SER A 181 -23.57 7.32 32.63
C SER A 181 -24.46 6.43 31.75
N ILE A 182 -24.80 5.23 32.24
CA ILE A 182 -25.74 4.35 31.53
C ILE A 182 -27.13 4.98 31.32
N SER A 183 -27.54 5.95 32.14
CA SER A 183 -28.77 6.71 31.92
C SER A 183 -28.73 7.54 30.63
N SER A 184 -27.53 7.86 30.13
CA SER A 184 -27.32 8.55 28.86
C SER A 184 -27.50 7.63 27.64
N ARG A 185 -27.62 6.32 27.83
CA ARG A 185 -27.70 5.31 26.76
C ARG A 185 -28.79 5.60 25.73
N ASN A 186 -29.92 6.14 26.14
CA ASN A 186 -31.05 6.43 25.25
C ASN A 186 -30.83 7.67 24.35
N TYR A 187 -29.78 8.46 24.61
CA TYR A 187 -29.42 9.63 23.82
C TYR A 187 -28.27 9.36 22.83
N VAL A 188 -27.61 8.21 22.95
CA VAL A 188 -26.53 7.80 22.06
C VAL A 188 -27.10 7.21 20.78
N ALA A 189 -26.55 7.62 19.64
CA ALA A 189 -27.05 7.29 18.33
C ALA A 189 -26.35 6.10 17.65
N SER A 190 -25.75 5.20 18.41
CA SER A 190 -25.08 4.03 17.84
C SER A 190 -26.07 2.88 17.55
N PRO A 191 -26.07 2.31 16.33
CA PRO A 191 -26.78 1.07 16.01
C PRO A 191 -26.48 -0.10 16.97
N LEU A 192 -25.31 -0.11 17.62
CA LEU A 192 -25.00 -1.11 18.66
C LEU A 192 -25.98 -1.04 19.84
N ILE A 193 -26.52 0.14 20.14
CA ILE A 193 -27.33 0.44 21.33
C ILE A 193 -28.84 0.51 21.02
N PHE A 194 -29.22 0.57 19.74
CA PHE A 194 -30.63 0.68 19.32
C PHE A 194 -31.51 -0.38 19.97
N ALA A 195 -32.74 0.01 20.27
CA ALA A 195 -33.67 -0.77 21.08
C ALA A 195 -34.08 -2.08 20.38
N SER A 196 -34.22 -2.05 19.06
CA SER A 196 -34.67 -3.19 18.28
C SER A 196 -33.93 -3.33 16.95
N ASP A 197 -33.97 -4.53 16.38
CA ASP A 197 -33.45 -4.76 15.02
C ASP A 197 -34.31 -4.05 13.96
N LYS A 198 -35.56 -3.69 14.27
CA LYS A 198 -36.41 -2.84 13.42
C LYS A 198 -35.80 -1.45 13.25
N ASP A 199 -35.29 -0.86 14.34
CA ASP A 199 -34.63 0.46 14.27
C ASP A 199 -33.35 0.41 13.41
N ILE A 200 -32.70 -0.75 13.34
CA ILE A 200 -31.56 -1.00 12.45
C ILE A 200 -32.06 -1.06 11.00
N ASP A 201 -33.12 -1.82 10.74
CA ASP A 201 -33.69 -1.95 9.39
C ASP A 201 -34.17 -0.60 8.82
N ASP A 202 -34.63 0.31 9.68
CA ASP A 202 -35.04 1.66 9.30
C ASP A 202 -33.86 2.59 8.86
N LEU A 203 -32.60 2.13 8.98
CA LEU A 203 -31.42 2.81 8.43
C LEU A 203 -31.37 2.79 6.90
N GLN A 204 -32.12 1.90 6.24
CA GLN A 204 -32.21 1.80 4.77
C GLN A 204 -30.87 1.67 4.03
N ASP A 205 -29.80 1.30 4.74
CA ASP A 205 -28.47 1.09 4.17
C ASP A 205 -28.04 -0.33 4.51
N GLU A 206 -27.95 -1.17 3.49
CA GLU A 206 -27.71 -2.59 3.68
C GLU A 206 -26.35 -2.87 4.33
N ARG A 207 -25.29 -2.12 3.98
CA ARG A 207 -23.94 -2.29 4.55
C ARG A 207 -24.01 -2.06 6.06
N MET A 208 -24.56 -0.93 6.49
CA MET A 208 -24.72 -0.58 7.90
C MET A 208 -25.65 -1.54 8.64
N ILE A 209 -26.78 -1.94 8.04
CA ILE A 209 -27.71 -2.90 8.64
C ILE A 209 -27.01 -4.22 8.94
N SER A 210 -26.29 -4.77 7.94
CA SER A 210 -25.55 -6.02 8.06
C SER A 210 -24.46 -5.94 9.12
N THR A 211 -23.63 -4.89 9.07
CA THR A 211 -22.53 -4.68 10.03
C THR A 211 -23.06 -4.49 11.45
N ALA A 212 -24.09 -3.68 11.65
CA ALA A 212 -24.68 -3.44 12.97
C ALA A 212 -25.29 -4.71 13.57
N LYS A 213 -26.02 -5.51 12.78
CA LYS A 213 -26.57 -6.80 13.25
C LYS A 213 -25.46 -7.79 13.61
N SER A 214 -24.41 -7.87 12.80
CA SER A 214 -23.25 -8.73 13.08
C SER A 214 -22.54 -8.33 14.38
N GLU A 215 -22.30 -7.03 14.58
CA GLU A 215 -21.63 -6.54 15.79
C GLU A 215 -22.48 -6.78 17.05
N ARG A 216 -23.80 -6.53 16.99
CA ARG A 216 -24.73 -6.87 18.08
C ARG A 216 -24.67 -8.35 18.45
N GLN A 217 -24.57 -9.25 17.46
CA GLN A 217 -24.40 -10.68 17.71
C GLN A 217 -23.04 -11.01 18.33
N ARG A 218 -21.95 -10.38 17.88
CA ARG A 218 -20.61 -10.55 18.44
C ARG A 218 -20.58 -10.13 19.91
N VAL A 219 -21.11 -8.94 20.22
CA VAL A 219 -21.20 -8.42 21.60
C VAL A 219 -22.06 -9.33 22.47
N LYS A 220 -23.16 -9.88 21.95
CA LYS A 220 -23.98 -10.87 22.68
C LYS A 220 -23.22 -12.17 23.00
N LYS A 221 -22.38 -12.66 22.07
CA LYS A 221 -21.52 -13.84 22.31
C LYS A 221 -20.43 -13.53 23.34
N ALA A 222 -19.79 -12.38 23.22
CA ALA A 222 -18.78 -11.87 24.14
C ALA A 222 -19.35 -11.72 25.56
N TYR A 223 -20.56 -11.16 25.69
CA TYR A 223 -21.31 -11.08 26.94
C TYR A 223 -21.51 -12.46 27.59
N GLY A 224 -21.96 -13.46 26.81
CA GLY A 224 -22.14 -14.83 27.31
C GLY A 224 -20.84 -15.45 27.83
N ARG A 225 -19.70 -15.12 27.21
CA ARG A 225 -18.38 -15.51 27.68
C ARG A 225 -17.98 -14.77 28.96
N PHE A 226 -18.19 -13.46 29.01
CA PHE A 226 -17.94 -12.62 30.18
C PHE A 226 -18.72 -13.13 31.40
N LYS A 227 -20.04 -13.29 31.28
CA LYS A 227 -20.90 -13.81 32.36
C LYS A 227 -20.39 -15.15 32.90
N ARG A 228 -19.99 -16.07 32.01
CA ARG A 228 -19.43 -17.38 32.41
C ARG A 228 -18.11 -17.27 33.18
N LEU A 229 -17.24 -16.33 32.79
CA LEU A 229 -15.93 -16.14 33.41
C LEU A 229 -16.02 -15.42 34.76
N PHE A 230 -16.92 -14.45 34.87
CA PHE A 230 -16.96 -13.49 35.99
C PHE A 230 -18.15 -13.63 36.96
N ARG A 231 -19.07 -14.59 36.75
CA ARG A 231 -20.18 -14.89 37.69
C ARG A 231 -19.80 -15.17 39.15
N SER A 232 -18.53 -15.46 39.42
CA SER A 232 -18.03 -15.67 40.79
C SER A 232 -17.51 -14.39 41.46
N PHE A 233 -17.42 -13.29 40.70
CA PHE A 233 -16.85 -12.01 41.11
C PHE A 233 -17.89 -10.88 41.09
N LEU A 234 -18.86 -10.96 40.17
CA LEU A 234 -19.91 -9.96 40.00
C LEU A 234 -21.28 -10.60 40.24
N ASP A 235 -22.24 -9.81 40.71
CA ASP A 235 -23.65 -10.21 40.83
C ASP A 235 -24.39 -10.14 39.48
N ASP A 236 -25.60 -10.67 39.41
CA ASP A 236 -26.38 -10.70 38.17
C ASP A 236 -26.83 -9.29 37.70
N GLU A 237 -26.97 -8.32 38.59
CA GLU A 237 -27.38 -6.94 38.25
C GLU A 237 -26.25 -6.17 37.58
N THR A 238 -25.03 -6.29 38.11
CA THR A 238 -23.81 -5.72 37.53
C THR A 238 -23.43 -6.38 36.21
N MET A 239 -23.71 -7.68 36.05
CA MET A 239 -23.54 -8.42 34.80
C MET A 239 -24.76 -8.34 33.86
N ASP A 240 -25.59 -7.31 33.95
CA ASP A 240 -26.68 -7.12 32.99
C ASP A 240 -26.16 -6.90 31.55
N LEU A 241 -26.91 -7.38 30.56
CA LEU A 241 -26.53 -7.24 29.15
C LEU A 241 -26.45 -5.76 28.73
N SER A 242 -27.37 -4.91 29.19
CA SER A 242 -27.36 -3.49 28.83
C SER A 242 -26.13 -2.78 29.39
N ARG A 243 -25.68 -3.16 30.59
CA ARG A 243 -24.43 -2.66 31.19
C ARG A 243 -23.20 -3.12 30.41
N TYR A 244 -23.17 -4.38 29.96
CA TYR A 244 -22.08 -4.89 29.13
C TYR A 244 -22.02 -4.18 27.77
N VAL A 245 -23.15 -4.02 27.09
CA VAL A 245 -23.23 -3.28 25.82
C VAL A 245 -22.81 -1.83 26.01
N TRP A 246 -23.20 -1.20 27.13
CA TRP A 246 -22.78 0.16 27.46
C TRP A 246 -21.26 0.27 27.69
N ALA A 247 -20.69 -0.63 28.49
CA ALA A 247 -19.25 -0.68 28.71
C ALA A 247 -18.48 -0.94 27.40
N ARG A 248 -19.02 -1.81 26.54
CA ARG A 248 -18.46 -2.07 25.21
C ARG A 248 -18.47 -0.82 24.35
N PHE A 249 -19.59 -0.11 24.29
CA PHE A 249 -19.69 1.16 23.56
C PHE A 249 -18.71 2.21 24.09
N LEU A 250 -18.53 2.33 25.42
CA LEU A 250 -17.54 3.24 25.99
C LEU A 250 -16.12 2.89 25.54
N VAL A 251 -15.78 1.60 25.45
CA VAL A 251 -14.47 1.16 24.92
C VAL A 251 -14.34 1.45 23.43
N ASP A 252 -15.38 1.18 22.64
CA ASP A 252 -15.35 1.37 21.18
C ASP A 252 -15.21 2.86 20.83
N SER A 253 -15.98 3.72 21.50
CA SER A 253 -16.05 5.16 21.22
C SER A 253 -14.85 5.98 21.71
N ARG A 254 -14.09 5.49 22.70
CA ARG A 254 -13.07 6.29 23.41
C ARG A 254 -11.66 5.70 23.43
N ALA A 255 -11.50 4.40 23.19
CA ALA A 255 -10.16 3.81 23.17
C ALA A 255 -9.44 4.10 21.84
N PHE A 256 -8.20 4.56 21.93
CA PHE A 256 -7.32 4.81 20.80
C PHE A 256 -6.71 3.51 20.29
N SER A 257 -6.39 3.48 19.01
CA SER A 257 -5.64 2.39 18.37
C SER A 257 -4.23 2.88 18.05
N ILE A 258 -3.26 2.58 18.91
CA ILE A 258 -1.87 3.04 18.76
C ILE A 258 -0.98 1.82 18.52
N HIS A 259 -0.32 1.77 17.36
CA HIS A 259 0.55 0.65 16.94
C HIS A 259 -0.12 -0.74 17.12
N GLY A 260 -1.41 -0.84 16.81
CA GLY A 260 -2.19 -2.09 16.93
C GLY A 260 -2.62 -2.46 18.36
N GLN A 261 -2.42 -1.56 19.34
CA GLN A 261 -2.89 -1.72 20.71
C GLN A 261 -4.07 -0.78 20.99
N ARG A 262 -5.10 -1.30 21.67
CA ARG A 262 -6.20 -0.52 22.22
C ARG A 262 -5.80 0.07 23.56
N VAL A 263 -5.90 1.38 23.69
CA VAL A 263 -5.56 2.12 24.91
C VAL A 263 -6.65 3.14 25.22
N LEU A 264 -7.17 3.12 26.45
CA LEU A 264 -8.12 4.12 26.92
C LEU A 264 -7.34 5.12 27.78
N VAL A 265 -7.33 6.37 27.36
CA VAL A 265 -6.42 7.42 27.85
C VAL A 265 -7.24 8.46 28.62
N PRO A 266 -7.27 8.40 29.97
CA PRO A 266 -8.01 9.37 30.75
C PRO A 266 -7.61 10.80 30.40
N PHE A 267 -8.60 11.68 30.21
CA PHE A 267 -8.49 13.06 29.71
C PHE A 267 -8.28 13.13 28.19
N GLY A 268 -7.40 12.31 27.62
CA GLY A 268 -7.22 12.27 26.15
C GLY A 268 -8.52 11.97 25.40
N ASP A 269 -9.42 11.18 25.98
CA ASP A 269 -10.70 10.80 25.39
C ASP A 269 -11.84 11.83 25.58
N VAL A 270 -11.54 13.01 26.13
CA VAL A 270 -12.53 14.09 26.37
C VAL A 270 -12.61 15.05 25.17
N PHE A 271 -11.60 15.10 24.32
CA PHE A 271 -11.59 15.95 23.12
C PHE A 271 -12.67 15.49 22.15
N ASN A 272 -13.46 16.42 21.62
CA ASN A 272 -14.47 16.10 20.61
C ASN A 272 -13.85 16.09 19.21
N GLY A 273 -14.41 15.26 18.34
CA GLY A 273 -13.91 15.09 16.98
C GLY A 273 -14.39 16.17 16.00
N LYS A 274 -13.47 16.72 15.20
CA LYS A 274 -13.78 17.53 14.00
C LYS A 274 -12.74 17.24 12.93
N PRO A 275 -13.13 17.05 11.65
CA PRO A 275 -12.15 16.85 10.59
C PRO A 275 -11.21 18.05 10.51
N ASP A 276 -10.01 17.82 9.99
CA ASP A 276 -9.08 18.90 9.66
C ASP A 276 -9.74 19.99 8.79
N ASP A 277 -9.30 21.23 8.95
CA ASP A 277 -9.83 22.33 8.17
C ASP A 277 -9.39 22.21 6.70
N GLU A 278 -8.19 21.65 6.45
CA GLU A 278 -7.65 21.34 5.14
C GLU A 278 -8.06 19.94 4.65
N THR A 279 -8.30 19.80 3.35
CA THR A 279 -8.50 18.48 2.73
C THR A 279 -7.18 17.74 2.67
N ARG A 280 -7.14 16.48 3.13
CA ARG A 280 -5.93 15.66 3.15
C ARG A 280 -6.19 14.27 2.56
N GLN A 281 -5.12 13.59 2.15
CA GLN A 281 -5.19 12.20 1.69
C GLN A 281 -5.33 11.24 2.89
N HIS A 282 -5.84 10.05 2.59
CA HIS A 282 -5.91 8.95 3.55
C HIS A 282 -4.49 8.52 3.94
N ASP A 283 -4.19 8.50 5.23
CA ASP A 283 -2.89 8.12 5.78
C ASP A 283 -2.99 7.00 6.83
N ASN A 284 -4.19 6.42 6.97
CA ASN A 284 -4.49 5.33 7.90
C ASN A 284 -4.23 5.72 9.35
N GLY A 285 -4.58 6.95 9.72
CA GLY A 285 -4.43 7.50 11.07
C GLY A 285 -2.99 7.90 11.42
N GLN A 286 -2.10 8.03 10.43
CA GLN A 286 -0.71 8.45 10.69
C GLN A 286 -0.65 9.87 11.27
N ARG A 287 -1.53 10.78 10.82
CA ARG A 287 -1.67 12.14 11.39
C ARG A 287 -2.02 12.10 12.87
N PHE A 288 -2.96 11.24 13.29
CA PHE A 288 -3.33 11.09 14.71
C PHE A 288 -2.10 10.76 15.58
N LEU A 289 -1.21 9.88 15.09
CA LEU A 289 0.00 9.45 15.77
C LEU A 289 1.09 10.54 15.86
N LEU A 290 1.04 11.60 15.04
CA LEU A 290 1.96 12.73 15.16
C LEU A 290 1.69 13.54 16.43
N PHE A 291 0.42 13.66 16.80
CA PHE A 291 -0.04 14.46 17.94
C PHE A 291 -0.28 13.63 19.21
N HIS A 292 -0.34 12.29 19.10
CA HIS A 292 -0.54 11.34 20.19
C HIS A 292 0.66 10.43 20.37
N ASP A 293 1.65 10.92 21.11
CA ASP A 293 2.93 10.23 21.29
C ASP A 293 2.92 9.36 22.55
N LEU A 294 2.78 8.04 22.37
CA LEU A 294 2.80 7.07 23.46
C LEU A 294 4.24 6.58 23.73
N GLN A 295 4.79 7.02 24.85
CA GLN A 295 6.12 6.65 25.34
C GLN A 295 6.03 5.71 26.57
N PRO A 296 7.13 5.07 27.00
CA PRO A 296 7.11 4.18 28.17
C PRO A 296 6.58 4.82 29.46
N GLN A 297 6.82 6.12 29.65
CA GLN A 297 6.38 6.90 30.81
C GLN A 297 4.90 7.32 30.75
N GLY A 298 4.31 7.41 29.56
CA GLY A 298 2.99 7.99 29.36
C GLY A 298 2.76 8.48 27.94
N MET A 299 1.63 9.14 27.73
CA MET A 299 1.25 9.73 26.44
C MET A 299 1.33 11.23 26.49
N THR A 300 2.00 11.84 25.52
CA THR A 300 1.93 13.28 25.27
C THR A 300 0.91 13.56 24.18
N ILE A 301 -0.04 14.45 24.46
CA ILE A 301 -1.08 14.90 23.54
C ILE A 301 -0.81 16.35 23.17
N ARG A 302 -0.71 16.62 21.86
CA ARG A 302 -0.48 17.95 21.29
C ARG A 302 -1.69 18.41 20.48
N ALA A 303 -1.84 19.73 20.32
CA ALA A 303 -2.87 20.29 19.45
C ALA A 303 -2.57 19.97 17.98
N ASP A 304 -3.57 19.50 17.23
CA ASP A 304 -3.46 19.20 15.79
C ASP A 304 -3.72 20.43 14.89
N ARG A 305 -4.17 21.54 15.48
CA ARG A 305 -4.48 22.80 14.81
C ARG A 305 -4.46 23.98 15.79
N ASP A 306 -4.49 25.18 15.24
CA ASP A 306 -4.69 26.42 16.01
C ASP A 306 -6.12 26.51 16.56
N THR A 307 -6.30 27.06 17.77
CA THR A 307 -7.63 27.31 18.37
C THR A 307 -7.62 28.62 19.13
N SER A 308 -8.63 29.47 18.91
CA SER A 308 -8.73 30.76 19.59
C SER A 308 -9.19 30.61 21.04
N SER A 309 -8.84 31.58 21.88
CA SER A 309 -9.35 31.64 23.26
C SER A 309 -10.89 31.75 23.25
N GLY A 310 -11.54 30.97 24.12
CA GLY A 310 -12.99 30.84 24.24
C GLY A 310 -13.62 29.80 23.30
N GLU A 311 -12.86 29.22 22.38
CA GLU A 311 -13.38 28.21 21.45
C GLU A 311 -13.17 26.78 21.96
N GLN A 312 -14.02 25.86 21.50
CA GLN A 312 -13.81 24.44 21.71
C GLN A 312 -12.58 23.98 20.93
N LEU A 313 -11.70 23.28 21.61
CA LEU A 313 -10.54 22.63 21.03
C LEU A 313 -10.94 21.23 20.59
N PHE A 314 -10.85 21.00 19.28
CA PHE A 314 -11.21 19.75 18.62
C PHE A 314 -9.97 18.92 18.26
N GLU A 315 -10.22 17.66 17.93
CA GLU A 315 -9.21 16.74 17.41
C GLU A 315 -9.70 16.09 16.11
N ASP A 316 -8.80 15.87 15.15
CA ASP A 316 -9.06 15.01 14.01
C ASP A 316 -9.04 13.54 14.44
N TYR A 317 -10.22 12.95 14.56
CA TYR A 317 -10.39 11.52 14.89
C TYR A 317 -9.94 10.57 13.77
N GLY A 318 -9.51 11.09 12.61
CA GLY A 318 -8.94 10.31 11.52
C GLY A 318 -9.76 10.34 10.23
N ASP A 319 -9.40 9.43 9.33
CA ASP A 319 -9.85 9.34 7.95
C ASP A 319 -10.94 8.27 7.73
N ASN A 320 -11.72 7.96 8.78
CA ASN A 320 -12.81 6.98 8.68
C ASN A 320 -14.07 7.55 8.01
N SER A 321 -14.87 6.68 7.38
CA SER A 321 -16.21 7.05 6.91
C SER A 321 -17.24 7.07 8.04
N ASN A 322 -18.42 7.64 7.79
CA ASN A 322 -19.49 7.64 8.78
C ASN A 322 -20.06 6.24 9.05
N TYR A 323 -19.66 5.19 8.32
CA TYR A 323 -19.95 3.81 8.73
C TYR A 323 -19.29 3.46 10.08
N VAL A 324 -18.08 3.98 10.33
CA VAL A 324 -17.34 3.74 11.57
C VAL A 324 -17.80 4.68 12.67
N TYR A 325 -17.86 6.00 12.40
CA TYR A 325 -18.27 6.99 13.41
C TYR A 325 -19.67 6.73 13.94
N PHE A 326 -20.60 6.37 13.05
CA PHE A 326 -21.98 6.10 13.48
C PHE A 326 -22.08 4.84 14.32
N LEU A 327 -21.44 3.75 13.90
CA LEU A 327 -21.51 2.46 14.60
C LEU A 327 -20.76 2.48 15.93
N HIS A 328 -19.50 2.93 15.92
CA HIS A 328 -18.60 2.77 17.07
C HIS A 328 -18.53 4.00 17.97
N HIS A 329 -18.81 5.20 17.45
CA HIS A 329 -18.74 6.44 18.22
C HIS A 329 -20.11 7.07 18.49
N GLY A 330 -21.14 6.69 17.74
CA GLY A 330 -22.51 7.15 17.97
C GLY A 330 -22.79 8.58 17.51
N PHE A 331 -22.07 9.08 16.51
CA PHE A 331 -22.31 10.38 15.87
C PHE A 331 -22.00 10.33 14.36
N LEU A 332 -22.39 11.37 13.62
CA LEU A 332 -22.03 11.57 12.22
C LEU A 332 -21.02 12.70 12.12
N MET A 333 -19.83 12.39 11.62
CA MET A 333 -18.78 13.36 11.33
C MET A 333 -19.17 14.19 10.10
N SER A 334 -18.88 15.49 10.12
CA SER A 334 -19.00 16.32 8.93
C SER A 334 -18.06 15.80 7.83
N ASP A 335 -18.53 15.77 6.59
CA ASP A 335 -17.77 15.22 5.48
C ASP A 335 -16.78 16.25 4.91
N LYS A 336 -15.50 15.86 4.88
CA LYS A 336 -14.37 16.59 4.28
C LYS A 336 -13.56 15.72 3.31
N GLY A 337 -14.19 14.68 2.74
CA GLY A 337 -13.60 13.84 1.69
C GLY A 337 -13.38 12.37 2.07
N PHE A 338 -13.69 11.97 3.30
CA PHE A 338 -13.54 10.59 3.77
C PHE A 338 -14.85 9.81 3.88
N ASP A 339 -16.00 10.50 3.82
CA ASP A 339 -17.29 9.81 3.86
C ASP A 339 -17.67 9.27 2.47
N CYS A 340 -18.34 8.13 2.44
CA CYS A 340 -18.73 7.45 1.22
C CYS A 340 -20.09 6.76 1.40
N ALA A 341 -20.89 6.60 0.35
CA ALA A 341 -22.14 5.86 0.42
C ALA A 341 -22.06 4.53 -0.34
N ALA A 342 -22.56 3.47 0.29
CA ALA A 342 -22.61 2.15 -0.28
C ALA A 342 -23.73 2.02 -1.31
N PHE A 343 -23.46 1.31 -2.40
CA PHE A 343 -24.43 0.93 -3.42
C PHE A 343 -24.03 -0.45 -3.99
N ARG A 344 -25.00 -1.18 -4.56
CA ARG A 344 -24.72 -2.46 -5.20
C ARG A 344 -24.37 -2.28 -6.68
N LEU A 345 -23.34 -2.99 -7.12
CA LEU A 345 -23.11 -3.24 -8.54
C LEU A 345 -24.22 -4.15 -9.11
N PRO A 346 -24.49 -4.14 -10.43
CA PRO A 346 -25.64 -4.82 -11.00
C PRO A 346 -25.41 -6.33 -11.03
N ARG A 347 -26.41 -7.11 -10.63
CA ARG A 347 -26.31 -8.58 -10.62
C ARG A 347 -26.08 -9.14 -12.01
N PHE A 348 -25.16 -10.10 -12.14
CA PHE A 348 -24.99 -10.83 -13.40
C PHE A 348 -26.26 -11.60 -13.77
N LEU A 349 -26.96 -12.20 -12.80
CA LEU A 349 -28.18 -12.98 -13.06
C LEU A 349 -29.27 -12.15 -13.75
N GLU A 350 -29.42 -10.87 -13.39
CA GLU A 350 -30.45 -9.99 -13.96
C GLU A 350 -30.17 -9.66 -15.44
N ALA A 351 -28.89 -9.59 -15.85
CA ALA A 351 -28.47 -9.41 -17.23
C ALA A 351 -28.80 -10.62 -18.15
N TYR A 352 -29.01 -11.81 -17.59
CA TYR A 352 -29.27 -13.04 -18.34
C TYR A 352 -30.66 -13.66 -18.09
N SER A 353 -31.45 -13.08 -17.17
CA SER A 353 -32.73 -13.61 -16.68
C SER A 353 -33.86 -13.75 -17.72
N GLN A 354 -33.78 -13.07 -18.87
CA GLN A 354 -34.81 -13.17 -19.90
C GLN A 354 -34.64 -14.36 -20.87
N ASN A 355 -33.52 -15.09 -20.80
CA ASN A 355 -33.15 -16.14 -21.77
C ASN A 355 -32.67 -17.44 -21.11
N GLU A 356 -33.37 -17.95 -20.08
CA GLU A 356 -33.00 -19.18 -19.35
C GLU A 356 -32.81 -20.44 -20.22
N LYS A 357 -33.28 -20.44 -21.47
CA LYS A 357 -33.11 -21.56 -22.42
C LYS A 357 -31.83 -21.50 -23.27
N ASN A 358 -31.03 -20.44 -23.18
CA ASN A 358 -29.77 -20.36 -23.93
C ASN A 358 -28.61 -20.93 -23.10
N LYS A 359 -28.11 -22.10 -23.51
CA LYS A 359 -26.98 -22.80 -22.90
C LYS A 359 -25.74 -21.91 -22.74
N GLU A 360 -25.49 -21.03 -23.70
CA GLU A 360 -24.36 -20.09 -23.72
C GLU A 360 -24.47 -19.03 -22.60
N HIS A 361 -25.68 -18.56 -22.31
CA HIS A 361 -25.91 -17.57 -21.24
C HIS A 361 -25.70 -18.20 -19.85
N THR A 362 -26.16 -19.45 -19.67
CA THR A 362 -25.96 -20.22 -18.44
C THR A 362 -24.48 -20.53 -18.20
N GLU A 363 -23.72 -20.86 -19.25
CA GLU A 363 -22.28 -21.10 -19.17
C GLU A 363 -21.50 -19.81 -18.88
N THR A 364 -21.89 -18.68 -19.49
CA THR A 364 -21.32 -17.35 -19.22
C THR A 364 -21.48 -16.97 -17.76
N LEU A 365 -22.71 -17.05 -17.24
CA LEU A 365 -23.02 -16.74 -15.85
C LEU A 365 -22.23 -17.63 -14.89
N ALA A 366 -22.19 -18.95 -15.14
CA ALA A 366 -21.44 -19.88 -14.32
C ALA A 366 -19.93 -19.55 -14.29
N SER A 367 -19.34 -19.15 -15.42
CA SER A 367 -17.94 -18.73 -15.49
C SER A 367 -17.67 -17.46 -14.70
N LYS A 368 -18.50 -16.41 -14.85
CA LYS A 368 -18.37 -15.17 -14.09
C LYS A 368 -18.49 -15.39 -12.57
N LEU A 369 -19.46 -16.18 -12.13
CA LEU A 369 -19.65 -16.52 -10.70
C LEU A 369 -18.47 -17.31 -10.12
N ARG A 370 -17.84 -18.18 -10.92
CA ARG A 370 -16.64 -18.91 -10.50
C ARG A 370 -15.46 -17.96 -10.24
N VAL A 371 -15.27 -16.94 -11.08
CA VAL A 371 -14.23 -15.92 -10.87
C VAL A 371 -14.50 -15.12 -9.59
N LEU A 372 -15.74 -14.70 -9.34
CA LEU A 372 -16.09 -13.99 -8.10
C LEU A 372 -15.85 -14.85 -6.84
N SER A 373 -16.25 -16.12 -6.88
CA SER A 373 -16.03 -17.07 -5.77
C SER A 373 -14.54 -17.21 -5.41
N ARG A 374 -13.66 -17.13 -6.42
CA ARG A 374 -12.21 -17.20 -6.23
C ARG A 374 -11.67 -16.07 -5.36
N ILE A 375 -12.13 -14.85 -5.60
CA ILE A 375 -11.78 -13.68 -4.79
C ILE A 375 -12.66 -13.50 -3.57
N ARG A 376 -13.55 -14.46 -3.30
CA ARG A 376 -14.49 -14.45 -2.16
C ARG A 376 -15.39 -13.22 -2.19
N VAL A 377 -15.78 -12.83 -3.38
CA VAL A 377 -16.74 -11.77 -3.65
C VAL A 377 -18.03 -12.43 -4.08
N ASP A 378 -19.15 -11.97 -3.54
CA ASP A 378 -20.48 -12.41 -3.97
C ASP A 378 -20.94 -11.61 -5.19
N ASP A 379 -21.89 -12.14 -5.97
CA ASP A 379 -22.50 -11.39 -7.08
C ASP A 379 -23.22 -10.14 -6.57
N ALA A 380 -23.18 -9.06 -7.36
CA ALA A 380 -23.58 -7.71 -6.97
C ALA A 380 -22.93 -7.25 -5.66
N PRO A 381 -21.59 -7.18 -5.60
CA PRO A 381 -20.92 -6.70 -4.41
C PRO A 381 -21.28 -5.24 -4.14
N GLN A 382 -21.15 -4.86 -2.88
CA GLN A 382 -21.29 -3.47 -2.46
C GLN A 382 -19.99 -2.72 -2.73
N ALA A 383 -20.10 -1.55 -3.37
CA ALA A 383 -19.03 -0.58 -3.50
C ALA A 383 -19.38 0.68 -2.69
N CYS A 384 -18.38 1.45 -2.26
CA CYS A 384 -18.60 2.71 -1.55
C CYS A 384 -18.00 3.87 -2.35
N ILE A 385 -18.77 4.94 -2.55
CA ILE A 385 -18.37 6.09 -3.36
C ILE A 385 -18.50 7.41 -2.59
N SER A 386 -17.51 8.28 -2.72
CA SER A 386 -17.52 9.63 -2.13
C SER A 386 -18.36 10.60 -2.96
N ARG A 387 -18.63 11.79 -2.41
CA ARG A 387 -19.34 12.87 -3.13
C ARG A 387 -18.68 13.28 -4.44
N THR A 388 -17.35 13.14 -4.53
CA THR A 388 -16.58 13.52 -5.71
C THR A 388 -16.51 12.39 -6.75
N GLY A 389 -17.03 11.21 -6.44
CA GLY A 389 -16.96 10.03 -7.32
C GLY A 389 -15.80 9.08 -7.04
N LYS A 390 -15.03 9.29 -5.95
CA LYS A 390 -13.91 8.40 -5.60
C LYS A 390 -14.41 7.12 -4.92
N LEU A 391 -13.81 5.98 -5.25
CA LEU A 391 -14.20 4.66 -4.74
C LEU A 391 -13.31 4.20 -3.58
N GLU A 392 -13.92 3.61 -2.54
CA GLU A 392 -13.18 2.97 -1.42
C GLU A 392 -12.44 1.69 -1.88
N ASP A 393 -12.95 0.98 -2.88
CA ASP A 393 -12.30 -0.22 -3.46
C ASP A 393 -12.42 -0.15 -4.99
N SER A 394 -11.61 0.72 -5.61
CA SER A 394 -11.56 0.90 -7.06
C SER A 394 -11.20 -0.41 -7.76
N GLY A 395 -10.31 -1.21 -7.17
CA GLY A 395 -9.88 -2.49 -7.73
C GLY A 395 -11.04 -3.49 -7.87
N LEU A 396 -11.85 -3.65 -6.82
CA LEU A 396 -13.03 -4.51 -6.86
C LEU A 396 -14.02 -4.07 -7.95
N VAL A 397 -14.29 -2.77 -8.05
CA VAL A 397 -15.21 -2.23 -9.05
C VAL A 397 -14.70 -2.46 -10.47
N GLN A 398 -13.41 -2.32 -10.70
CA GLN A 398 -12.81 -2.57 -12.01
C GLN A 398 -12.81 -4.04 -12.40
N ILE A 399 -12.46 -4.93 -11.47
CA ILE A 399 -12.58 -6.38 -11.67
C ILE A 399 -14.01 -6.72 -12.05
N TYR A 400 -14.98 -6.18 -11.30
CA TYR A 400 -16.39 -6.43 -11.56
C TYR A 400 -16.86 -5.84 -12.89
N THR A 401 -16.39 -4.64 -13.26
CA THR A 401 -16.70 -3.99 -14.54
C THR A 401 -16.15 -4.79 -15.71
N ALA A 402 -14.90 -5.25 -15.61
CA ALA A 402 -14.29 -6.10 -16.63
C ALA A 402 -15.05 -7.42 -16.76
N LEU A 403 -15.35 -8.10 -15.64
CA LEU A 403 -16.18 -9.32 -15.64
C LEU A 403 -17.58 -9.09 -16.21
N TYR A 404 -18.20 -7.94 -15.92
CA TYR A 404 -19.51 -7.58 -16.44
C TYR A 404 -19.50 -7.57 -17.98
N ASN A 405 -18.40 -7.09 -18.58
CA ASN A 405 -18.24 -6.97 -20.03
C ASN A 405 -17.61 -8.19 -20.72
N MET A 406 -17.11 -9.20 -19.98
CA MET A 406 -16.53 -10.42 -20.56
C MET A 406 -17.58 -11.41 -21.09
N ASP A 407 -17.22 -12.21 -22.09
CA ASP A 407 -17.97 -13.39 -22.54
C ASP A 407 -17.64 -14.66 -21.72
N ALA A 408 -18.26 -15.79 -22.09
CA ALA A 408 -18.09 -17.07 -21.38
C ALA A 408 -16.64 -17.59 -21.40
N GLU A 409 -15.96 -17.46 -22.53
CA GLU A 409 -14.62 -17.99 -22.76
C GLU A 409 -13.59 -17.13 -22.02
N GLN A 410 -13.70 -15.82 -22.15
CA GLN A 410 -12.91 -14.84 -21.41
C GLN A 410 -13.06 -15.02 -19.89
N ALA A 411 -14.30 -15.09 -19.38
CA ALA A 411 -14.54 -15.30 -17.95
C ALA A 411 -14.04 -16.68 -17.47
N ALA A 412 -14.17 -17.73 -18.30
CA ALA A 412 -13.65 -19.06 -17.98
C ALA A 412 -12.12 -19.08 -17.90
N ALA A 413 -11.45 -18.34 -18.79
CA ALA A 413 -10.00 -18.22 -18.77
C ALA A 413 -9.51 -17.63 -17.44
N CYS A 414 -10.21 -16.64 -16.88
CA CYS A 414 -9.86 -15.93 -15.64
C CYS A 414 -10.08 -16.72 -14.33
N ASN A 415 -10.64 -17.94 -14.39
CA ASN A 415 -11.03 -18.70 -13.20
C ASN A 415 -9.84 -19.44 -12.52
N ASN A 416 -8.74 -19.65 -13.23
CA ASN A 416 -7.55 -20.31 -12.66
C ASN A 416 -6.61 -19.29 -11.97
N ALA A 417 -5.72 -19.75 -11.08
CA ALA A 417 -4.94 -18.89 -10.19
C ALA A 417 -3.91 -17.98 -10.87
N GLU A 418 -3.26 -18.51 -11.90
CA GLU A 418 -2.35 -17.76 -12.75
C GLU A 418 -3.16 -16.78 -13.61
N ALA A 419 -4.23 -17.27 -14.25
CA ALA A 419 -5.07 -16.46 -15.11
C ALA A 419 -5.93 -15.40 -14.42
N PHE A 420 -6.17 -15.52 -13.11
CA PHE A 420 -6.83 -14.45 -12.38
C PHE A 420 -5.94 -13.19 -12.35
N ASN A 421 -4.67 -13.37 -12.02
CA ASN A 421 -3.68 -12.29 -12.07
C ASN A 421 -3.42 -11.86 -13.52
N GLU A 422 -3.71 -12.71 -14.53
CA GLU A 422 -3.76 -12.33 -15.95
C GLU A 422 -4.84 -11.29 -16.23
N CYS A 423 -6.07 -11.64 -15.87
CA CYS A 423 -7.24 -10.85 -16.21
C CYS A 423 -7.33 -9.57 -15.38
N PHE A 424 -6.76 -9.60 -14.17
CA PHE A 424 -6.81 -8.50 -13.21
C PHE A 424 -5.40 -8.28 -12.62
N PRO A 425 -4.48 -7.64 -13.37
CA PRO A 425 -3.13 -7.37 -12.90
C PRO A 425 -3.17 -6.44 -11.67
N PRO A 426 -2.50 -6.79 -10.55
CA PRO A 426 -2.45 -5.95 -9.34
C PRO A 426 -1.90 -4.55 -9.59
N ASP A 427 -1.02 -4.43 -10.58
CA ASP A 427 -0.30 -3.19 -10.92
C ASP A 427 -1.07 -2.31 -11.94
N VAL A 428 -2.23 -2.79 -12.44
CA VAL A 428 -3.17 -2.08 -13.32
C VAL A 428 -4.46 -1.70 -12.57
N MET A 429 -4.68 -2.25 -11.38
CA MET A 429 -5.61 -1.70 -10.41
C MET A 429 -5.00 -0.36 -9.95
N PRO A 430 -5.56 0.78 -10.34
CA PRO A 430 -4.94 2.04 -10.05
C PRO A 430 -4.89 2.28 -8.55
N GLU A 431 -3.97 3.17 -8.15
CA GLU A 431 -4.04 3.85 -6.87
C GLU A 431 -5.47 4.37 -6.64
N PHE A 432 -5.88 4.52 -5.37
CA PHE A 432 -7.22 4.95 -4.94
C PHE A 432 -7.76 6.25 -5.59
N ASP A 433 -6.94 6.93 -6.41
CA ASP A 433 -7.17 8.22 -7.04
C ASP A 433 -7.29 8.21 -8.58
N ALA A 434 -7.26 7.07 -9.28
CA ALA A 434 -7.45 7.12 -10.74
C ALA A 434 -8.91 7.34 -11.16
N GLU A 435 -9.08 8.12 -12.23
CA GLU A 435 -10.38 8.44 -12.80
C GLU A 435 -10.99 7.22 -13.52
N PRO A 436 -12.29 6.92 -13.31
CA PRO A 436 -12.95 5.78 -13.93
C PRO A 436 -12.99 5.85 -15.47
N GLY A 437 -12.85 4.71 -16.14
CA GLY A 437 -12.99 4.63 -17.60
C GLY A 437 -14.44 4.72 -18.08
N HIS A 438 -14.68 4.92 -19.38
CA HIS A 438 -16.04 5.10 -19.94
C HIS A 438 -17.03 3.97 -19.56
N GLN A 439 -16.64 2.69 -19.73
CA GLN A 439 -17.51 1.55 -19.35
C GLN A 439 -17.76 1.47 -17.84
N GLU A 440 -16.77 1.85 -17.03
CA GLU A 440 -16.86 1.90 -15.57
C GLU A 440 -17.82 3.01 -15.13
N LEU A 441 -17.73 4.21 -15.72
CA LEU A 441 -18.66 5.31 -15.50
C LEU A 441 -20.10 4.92 -15.78
N LEU A 442 -20.36 4.24 -16.91
CA LEU A 442 -21.70 3.79 -17.26
C LEU A 442 -22.25 2.78 -16.24
N LEU A 443 -21.43 1.81 -15.83
CA LEU A 443 -21.81 0.82 -14.81
C LEU A 443 -22.15 1.51 -13.49
N LEU A 444 -21.26 2.37 -13.00
CA LEU A 444 -21.43 3.14 -11.77
C LEU A 444 -22.69 4.00 -11.79
N LEU A 445 -22.91 4.76 -12.87
CA LEU A 445 -24.09 5.61 -13.01
C LEU A 445 -25.39 4.80 -13.00
N ASN A 446 -25.42 3.67 -13.71
CA ASN A 446 -26.60 2.81 -13.71
C ASN A 446 -26.88 2.24 -12.31
N SER A 447 -25.85 1.72 -11.64
CA SER A 447 -25.96 1.18 -10.29
C SER A 447 -26.40 2.22 -9.25
N ILE A 448 -25.84 3.43 -9.30
CA ILE A 448 -26.23 4.53 -8.40
C ILE A 448 -27.68 4.94 -8.64
N ARG A 449 -28.12 5.03 -9.90
CA ARG A 449 -29.52 5.34 -10.24
C ARG A 449 -30.47 4.28 -9.69
N GLN A 450 -30.14 2.99 -9.88
CA GLN A 450 -30.92 1.89 -9.33
C GLN A 450 -31.00 1.94 -7.81
N GLN A 451 -29.87 2.18 -7.14
CA GLN A 451 -29.82 2.31 -5.69
C GLN A 451 -30.68 3.48 -5.18
N LEU A 452 -30.61 4.65 -5.83
CA LEU A 452 -31.41 5.83 -5.48
C LEU A 452 -32.92 5.57 -5.61
N VAL A 453 -33.34 4.80 -6.61
CA VAL A 453 -34.74 4.40 -6.81
C VAL A 453 -35.19 3.34 -5.79
N HIS A 454 -34.28 2.49 -5.33
CA HIS A 454 -34.60 1.39 -4.42
C HIS A 454 -34.77 1.83 -2.95
N TYR A 455 -34.32 3.04 -2.59
CA TYR A 455 -34.53 3.54 -1.23
C TYR A 455 -36.02 3.62 -0.89
N PRO A 456 -36.46 3.13 0.29
CA PRO A 456 -37.87 3.22 0.70
C PRO A 456 -38.39 4.66 0.88
N THR A 457 -37.51 5.64 0.99
CA THR A 457 -37.86 7.06 1.13
C THR A 457 -36.97 7.89 0.23
N THR A 458 -37.45 9.07 -0.15
CA THR A 458 -36.69 10.06 -0.93
C THR A 458 -35.82 10.95 -0.05
N LEU A 459 -34.98 11.78 -0.67
CA LEU A 459 -34.18 12.80 0.03
C LEU A 459 -35.08 13.84 0.70
N GLU A 460 -36.12 14.26 -0.01
CA GLU A 460 -37.06 15.29 0.41
C GLU A 460 -37.92 14.81 1.59
N GLU A 461 -38.35 13.55 1.56
CA GLU A 461 -39.04 12.90 2.67
C GLU A 461 -38.15 12.82 3.91
N ASP A 462 -36.91 12.34 3.78
CA ASP A 462 -35.99 12.25 4.91
C ASP A 462 -35.62 13.62 5.49
N GLN A 463 -35.49 14.64 4.63
CA GLN A 463 -35.26 16.01 5.08
C GLN A 463 -36.45 16.51 5.91
N THR A 464 -37.67 16.21 5.48
CA THR A 464 -38.90 16.57 6.19
C THR A 464 -38.99 15.84 7.54
N ILE A 465 -38.77 14.52 7.54
CA ILE A 465 -38.75 13.69 8.75
C ILE A 465 -37.69 14.20 9.73
N LEU A 466 -36.50 14.57 9.23
CA LEU A 466 -35.43 15.07 10.08
C LEU A 466 -35.77 16.43 10.72
N VAL A 467 -36.49 17.31 10.00
CA VAL A 467 -36.98 18.59 10.55
C VAL A 467 -38.05 18.34 11.62
N GLU A 468 -39.01 17.45 11.37
CA GLU A 468 -40.04 17.08 12.35
C GLU A 468 -39.44 16.45 13.62
N LEU A 469 -38.44 15.58 13.47
CA LEU A 469 -37.71 14.97 14.59
C LEU A 469 -36.86 16.00 15.35
N LYS A 470 -36.34 17.03 14.68
CA LYS A 470 -35.65 18.14 15.36
C LYS A 470 -36.62 18.99 16.20
N ALA A 471 -37.88 19.13 15.76
CA ALA A 471 -38.93 19.82 16.51
C ALA A 471 -39.43 19.00 17.72
N ASN A 472 -39.40 17.66 17.63
CA ASN A 472 -39.83 16.75 18.68
C ASN A 472 -38.64 16.17 19.48
N ALA A 473 -38.26 16.80 20.59
CA ALA A 473 -37.08 16.48 21.41
C ALA A 473 -37.03 15.07 22.07
N LYS A 474 -37.94 14.14 21.75
CA LYS A 474 -38.14 12.88 22.49
C LYS A 474 -37.45 11.63 21.92
N SER A 475 -36.85 11.63 20.72
CA SER A 475 -36.11 10.46 20.22
C SER A 475 -34.81 10.81 19.47
N ALA A 476 -33.70 10.89 20.21
CA ALA A 476 -32.37 11.16 19.65
C ALA A 476 -31.88 10.07 18.68
N SER A 477 -32.27 8.80 18.88
CA SER A 477 -31.90 7.67 18.01
C SER A 477 -32.49 7.79 16.60
N ASN A 478 -33.78 8.13 16.50
CA ASN A 478 -34.48 8.22 15.21
C ASN A 478 -33.92 9.36 14.35
N LYS A 479 -33.55 10.47 14.99
CA LYS A 479 -32.96 11.62 14.30
C LYS A 479 -31.66 11.27 13.58
N HIS A 480 -30.75 10.55 14.24
CA HIS A 480 -29.45 10.21 13.64
C HIS A 480 -29.54 9.08 12.63
N ALA A 481 -30.44 8.12 12.83
CA ALA A 481 -30.76 7.12 11.81
C ALA A 481 -31.25 7.77 10.51
N VAL A 482 -32.19 8.73 10.61
CA VAL A 482 -32.66 9.52 9.45
C VAL A 482 -31.54 10.38 8.88
N ALA A 483 -30.73 11.03 9.72
CA ALA A 483 -29.59 11.81 9.24
C ALA A 483 -28.56 10.96 8.48
N PHE A 484 -28.28 9.74 8.94
CA PHE A 484 -27.34 8.82 8.29
C PHE A 484 -27.84 8.42 6.91
N ARG A 485 -29.09 7.93 6.82
CA ARG A 485 -29.66 7.49 5.54
C ARG A 485 -29.89 8.64 4.56
N LEU A 486 -30.25 9.82 5.07
CA LEU A 486 -30.29 11.06 4.29
C LEU A 486 -28.92 11.35 3.68
N SER A 487 -27.86 11.29 4.50
CA SER A 487 -26.51 11.59 4.02
C SER A 487 -26.04 10.57 2.98
N ARG A 488 -26.40 9.28 3.10
CA ARG A 488 -26.08 8.27 2.07
C ARG A 488 -26.67 8.66 0.71
N LYS A 489 -27.95 9.05 0.68
CA LYS A 489 -28.64 9.49 -0.54
C LYS A 489 -28.04 10.77 -1.12
N GLN A 490 -27.63 11.71 -0.26
CA GLN A 490 -26.97 12.94 -0.70
C GLN A 490 -25.63 12.63 -1.38
N ILE A 491 -24.81 11.79 -0.77
CA ILE A 491 -23.52 11.38 -1.32
C ILE A 491 -23.70 10.70 -2.68
N LEU A 492 -24.66 9.77 -2.80
CA LEU A 492 -24.95 9.11 -4.08
C LEU A 492 -25.44 10.08 -5.16
N ARG A 493 -26.28 11.07 -4.83
CA ARG A 493 -26.71 12.13 -5.77
C ARG A 493 -25.54 13.01 -6.21
N ASP A 494 -24.66 13.39 -5.30
CA ASP A 494 -23.50 14.22 -5.61
C ASP A 494 -22.50 13.46 -6.47
N ALA A 495 -22.24 12.19 -6.12
CA ALA A 495 -21.42 11.28 -6.90
C ALA A 495 -21.98 11.10 -8.32
N GLN A 496 -23.29 10.88 -8.45
CA GLN A 496 -23.96 10.78 -9.75
C GLN A 496 -23.68 12.01 -10.62
N ARG A 497 -23.84 13.23 -10.07
CA ARG A 497 -23.56 14.47 -10.81
C ARG A 497 -22.09 14.59 -11.20
N SER A 498 -21.17 14.19 -10.32
CA SER A 498 -19.73 14.20 -10.60
C SER A 498 -19.39 13.27 -11.77
N LEU A 499 -19.87 12.03 -11.71
CA LEU A 499 -19.66 11.01 -12.74
C LEU A 499 -20.33 11.38 -14.07
N GLU A 500 -21.53 11.98 -14.06
CA GLU A 500 -22.19 12.48 -15.28
C GLU A 500 -21.36 13.59 -15.95
N LYS A 501 -20.75 14.48 -15.16
CA LYS A 501 -19.84 15.51 -15.68
C LYS A 501 -18.57 14.89 -16.28
N GLN A 502 -17.99 13.89 -15.63
CA GLN A 502 -16.82 13.17 -16.15
C GLN A 502 -17.14 12.44 -17.46
N LEU A 503 -18.28 11.76 -17.53
CA LEU A 503 -18.75 11.07 -18.73
C LEU A 503 -18.93 12.05 -19.90
N LYS A 504 -19.59 13.19 -19.64
CA LYS A 504 -19.77 14.24 -20.66
C LYS A 504 -18.45 14.79 -21.17
N ASN A 505 -17.47 15.01 -20.29
CA ASN A 505 -16.13 15.46 -20.71
C ASN A 505 -15.46 14.42 -21.63
N ILE A 506 -15.56 13.12 -21.31
CA ILE A 506 -15.01 12.04 -22.14
C ILE A 506 -15.71 11.97 -23.50
N GLU A 507 -17.04 12.11 -23.52
CA GLU A 507 -17.84 12.11 -24.74
C GLU A 507 -17.57 13.35 -25.61
N GLU A 508 -17.44 14.54 -25.02
CA GLU A 508 -17.07 15.77 -25.73
C GLU A 508 -15.63 15.72 -26.28
N GLU A 509 -14.70 15.12 -25.54
CA GLU A 509 -13.34 14.86 -26.03
C GLU A 509 -13.36 13.87 -27.21
N ALA A 510 -14.20 12.83 -27.15
CA ALA A 510 -14.38 11.87 -28.24
C ALA A 510 -15.06 12.50 -29.48
N GLU A 511 -16.08 13.34 -29.31
CA GLU A 511 -16.76 14.03 -30.42
C GLU A 511 -15.87 15.09 -31.07
N ASN A 512 -15.03 15.79 -30.30
CA ASN A 512 -14.03 16.72 -30.83
C ASN A 512 -12.91 15.98 -31.58
N ASP A 513 -12.54 14.77 -31.15
CA ASP A 513 -11.64 13.89 -31.92
C ASP A 513 -12.32 13.37 -33.20
N VAL A 514 -13.62 13.04 -33.18
CA VAL A 514 -14.37 12.57 -34.36
C VAL A 514 -14.59 13.70 -35.39
N ASN A 515 -14.86 14.94 -34.95
CA ASN A 515 -14.98 16.09 -35.86
C ASN A 515 -13.63 16.55 -36.46
N LYS A 516 -12.49 16.24 -35.82
CA LYS A 516 -11.16 16.37 -36.43
C LYS A 516 -10.78 15.17 -37.32
N SER A 517 -11.38 14.00 -37.06
CA SER A 517 -11.13 12.75 -37.80
C SER A 517 -11.96 12.59 -39.07
N GLN A 518 -12.95 13.45 -39.34
CA GLN A 518 -13.75 13.43 -40.58
C GLN A 518 -13.02 13.93 -41.85
N VAL A 519 -11.73 14.28 -41.76
CA VAL A 519 -10.87 14.50 -42.96
C VAL A 519 -9.71 13.52 -42.96
N VAL A 520 -9.92 12.24 -42.70
CA VAL A 520 -8.90 11.22 -43.06
C VAL A 520 -9.61 9.95 -43.54
N SER A 521 -9.94 9.95 -44.83
CA SER A 521 -10.16 8.71 -45.57
C SER A 521 -8.85 7.93 -45.56
N THR A 522 -8.91 6.69 -45.06
CA THR A 522 -7.90 5.66 -45.27
C THR A 522 -7.60 5.53 -46.75
N THR A 523 -6.37 5.85 -47.14
CA THR A 523 -5.79 5.42 -48.41
C THR A 523 -4.47 4.75 -48.09
N GLU A 524 -4.31 3.57 -48.69
CA GLU A 524 -3.13 2.72 -48.64
C GLU A 524 -1.84 3.54 -48.72
N LEU A 525 -0.93 3.34 -47.78
CA LEU A 525 0.44 3.84 -47.93
C LEU A 525 1.15 2.94 -48.93
N GLU A 526 1.11 3.35 -50.19
CA GLU A 526 2.15 3.03 -51.16
C GLU A 526 3.50 3.42 -50.54
N LEU A 527 4.31 2.39 -50.27
CA LEU A 527 5.73 2.51 -50.02
C LEU A 527 6.36 2.92 -51.35
N ASP A 528 6.50 4.23 -51.57
CA ASP A 528 7.51 4.87 -52.41
C ASP A 528 7.06 6.32 -52.68
N GLU A 529 7.45 7.28 -51.81
CA GLU A 529 7.72 8.70 -52.18
C GLU A 529 7.84 9.72 -51.01
N VAL A 530 7.95 9.30 -49.73
CA VAL A 530 8.10 10.29 -48.63
C VAL A 530 9.32 10.00 -47.75
N GLY A 531 10.47 10.54 -48.17
CA GLY A 531 11.58 10.91 -47.29
C GLY A 531 12.35 9.79 -46.58
N ASN A 532 13.49 10.17 -45.97
CA ASN A 532 14.29 9.25 -45.15
C ASN A 532 13.59 8.94 -43.81
N LYS A 533 14.08 7.96 -43.03
CA LYS A 533 13.44 7.50 -41.78
C LYS A 533 13.19 8.64 -40.76
N LEU A 534 14.07 9.64 -40.72
CA LEU A 534 13.95 10.81 -39.84
C LEU A 534 12.77 11.69 -40.26
N GLU A 535 12.58 11.93 -41.55
CA GLU A 535 11.47 12.74 -42.07
C GLU A 535 10.11 12.08 -41.78
N ARG A 536 10.01 10.75 -41.94
CA ARG A 536 8.80 10.00 -41.57
C ARG A 536 8.50 10.10 -40.07
N PHE A 537 9.53 10.05 -39.22
CA PHE A 537 9.35 10.19 -37.78
C PHE A 537 8.93 11.61 -37.37
N LYS A 538 9.54 12.65 -37.97
CA LYS A 538 9.13 14.06 -37.75
C LYS A 538 7.67 14.28 -38.12
N GLN A 539 7.25 13.84 -39.31
CA GLN A 539 5.86 13.92 -39.73
C GLN A 539 4.91 13.15 -38.80
N TRP A 540 5.36 12.02 -38.24
CA TRP A 540 4.58 11.25 -37.28
C TRP A 540 4.40 12.01 -35.96
N ILE A 541 5.45 12.66 -35.45
CA ILE A 541 5.36 13.55 -34.27
C ILE A 541 4.37 14.69 -34.54
N ASP A 542 4.48 15.35 -35.70
CA ASP A 542 3.61 16.48 -36.07
C ASP A 542 2.14 16.05 -36.13
N ARG A 543 1.84 14.87 -36.72
CA ARG A 543 0.48 14.31 -36.77
C ARG A 543 -0.12 13.99 -35.39
N HIS A 544 0.72 13.61 -34.42
CA HIS A 544 0.29 13.31 -33.06
C HIS A 544 0.25 14.52 -32.12
N HIS A 545 0.56 15.73 -32.64
CA HIS A 545 0.36 17.01 -31.96
C HIS A 545 0.92 17.05 -30.54
N PHE A 546 2.23 16.86 -30.37
CA PHE A 546 2.87 16.92 -29.05
C PHE A 546 2.65 18.32 -28.43
N PRO A 547 1.93 18.44 -27.29
CA PRO A 547 1.49 19.75 -26.79
C PRO A 547 2.63 20.72 -26.46
N VAL A 548 3.79 20.16 -26.12
CA VAL A 548 5.04 20.91 -25.99
C VAL A 548 6.12 20.07 -26.65
N ASN A 549 6.82 20.64 -27.61
CA ASN A 549 8.02 20.07 -28.19
C ASN A 549 9.02 21.20 -28.44
N HIS A 550 10.05 21.27 -27.60
CA HIS A 550 11.16 22.21 -27.72
C HIS A 550 12.44 21.51 -28.21
N LEU A 551 12.28 20.37 -28.87
CA LEU A 551 13.36 19.51 -29.32
C LEU A 551 13.43 19.45 -30.85
N GLU A 552 14.65 19.43 -31.35
CA GLU A 552 14.96 19.06 -32.71
C GLU A 552 15.84 17.81 -32.72
N LEU A 553 15.41 16.76 -33.41
CA LEU A 553 16.19 15.54 -33.54
C LEU A 553 17.25 15.69 -34.65
N ARG A 554 18.51 15.42 -34.33
CA ARG A 554 19.66 15.43 -35.26
C ARG A 554 20.52 14.19 -35.06
N TYR A 555 21.24 13.78 -36.10
CA TYR A 555 22.23 12.73 -35.98
C TYR A 555 23.53 13.31 -35.39
N VAL A 556 24.10 12.64 -34.40
CA VAL A 556 25.27 13.08 -33.63
C VAL A 556 26.54 12.38 -34.11
N SER A 557 26.57 11.05 -34.05
CA SER A 557 27.72 10.24 -34.48
C SER A 557 27.34 8.75 -34.55
N ASP A 558 28.21 7.90 -35.11
CA ASP A 558 27.97 6.45 -35.15
C ASP A 558 27.92 5.82 -33.75
N ALA A 559 28.65 6.40 -32.78
CA ALA A 559 28.70 5.89 -31.42
C ALA A 559 27.41 6.21 -30.61
N VAL A 560 26.77 7.35 -30.90
CA VAL A 560 25.63 7.88 -30.13
C VAL A 560 24.30 7.72 -30.89
N GLY A 561 24.36 7.72 -32.22
CA GLY A 561 23.20 7.76 -33.10
C GLY A 561 22.56 9.15 -33.13
N TYR A 562 21.27 9.23 -32.81
CA TYR A 562 20.53 10.48 -32.78
C TYR A 562 20.55 11.12 -31.40
N GLY A 563 20.52 12.45 -31.36
CA GLY A 563 20.38 13.27 -30.16
C GLY A 563 19.37 14.38 -30.39
N THR A 564 18.88 14.97 -29.30
CA THR A 564 17.90 16.06 -29.35
C THR A 564 18.56 17.39 -28.99
N PHE A 565 18.16 18.45 -29.68
CA PHE A 565 18.74 19.78 -29.54
C PHE A 565 17.64 20.79 -29.19
N ALA A 566 17.94 21.72 -28.29
CA ALA A 566 16.99 22.72 -27.87
C ALA A 566 16.67 23.68 -29.02
N VAL A 567 15.40 23.84 -29.39
CA VAL A 567 14.99 24.79 -30.46
C VAL A 567 15.00 26.24 -29.99
N LYS A 568 15.04 26.46 -28.68
CA LYS A 568 15.09 27.75 -28.00
C LYS A 568 15.92 27.61 -26.71
N PRO A 569 16.33 28.71 -26.05
CA PRO A 569 16.91 28.62 -24.72
C PRO A 569 15.89 28.02 -23.74
N LEU A 570 16.36 27.13 -22.86
CA LEU A 570 15.56 26.45 -21.85
C LEU A 570 16.13 26.72 -20.47
N THR A 571 15.25 26.94 -19.50
CA THR A 571 15.63 27.14 -18.09
C THR A 571 15.32 25.90 -17.26
N THR A 572 16.07 25.70 -16.18
CA THR A 572 15.88 24.60 -15.25
C THR A 572 14.44 24.61 -14.70
N GLY A 573 13.75 23.48 -14.80
CA GLY A 573 12.35 23.31 -14.41
C GLY A 573 11.32 23.63 -15.50
N GLU A 574 11.75 24.21 -16.63
CA GLU A 574 10.90 24.46 -17.79
C GLU A 574 10.51 23.15 -18.47
N VAL A 575 9.24 23.03 -18.90
CA VAL A 575 8.80 21.87 -19.67
C VAL A 575 9.33 21.98 -21.09
N TYR A 576 10.18 21.04 -21.50
CA TYR A 576 10.71 21.00 -22.87
C TYR A 576 9.98 19.98 -23.76
N LEU A 577 9.31 18.99 -23.17
CA LEU A 577 8.58 17.97 -23.91
C LEU A 577 7.31 17.54 -23.15
N LYS A 578 6.19 17.46 -23.87
CA LYS A 578 4.95 16.79 -23.44
C LYS A 578 4.52 15.80 -24.51
N VAL A 579 4.48 14.52 -24.16
CA VAL A 579 4.12 13.43 -25.07
C VAL A 579 2.76 12.84 -24.68
N PRO A 580 1.77 12.77 -25.59
CA PRO A 580 0.49 12.12 -25.30
C PRO A 580 0.66 10.64 -24.96
N VAL A 581 0.06 10.16 -23.87
CA VAL A 581 0.20 8.77 -23.40
C VAL A 581 -0.32 7.76 -24.43
N GLN A 582 -1.25 8.15 -25.31
CA GLN A 582 -1.75 7.28 -26.39
C GLN A 582 -0.70 6.92 -27.46
N VAL A 583 0.42 7.65 -27.54
CA VAL A 583 1.53 7.34 -28.45
C VAL A 583 2.72 6.67 -27.77
N VAL A 584 2.70 6.57 -26.44
CA VAL A 584 3.71 5.86 -25.64
C VAL A 584 3.46 4.35 -25.72
N MET A 585 4.49 3.53 -25.94
CA MET A 585 4.35 2.08 -25.78
C MET A 585 4.46 1.73 -24.30
N ASN A 586 3.44 1.07 -23.77
CA ASN A 586 3.30 0.81 -22.35
C ASN A 586 2.52 -0.50 -22.10
N VAL A 587 2.36 -0.87 -20.83
CA VAL A 587 1.60 -2.08 -20.46
C VAL A 587 0.16 -2.03 -21.00
N ARG A 588 -0.48 -0.84 -21.02
CA ARG A 588 -1.84 -0.66 -21.53
C ARG A 588 -1.95 -0.86 -23.04
N SER A 589 -0.94 -0.51 -23.83
CA SER A 589 -0.90 -0.82 -25.26
C SER A 589 -0.57 -2.29 -25.50
N ALA A 590 0.31 -2.87 -24.68
CA ALA A 590 0.69 -4.28 -24.76
C ALA A 590 -0.48 -5.24 -24.54
N VAL A 591 -1.33 -5.01 -23.54
CA VAL A 591 -2.52 -5.86 -23.28
C VAL A 591 -3.61 -5.77 -24.34
N LYS A 592 -3.55 -4.77 -25.23
CA LYS A 592 -4.48 -4.67 -26.37
C LYS A 592 -4.02 -5.51 -27.56
N SER A 593 -2.76 -5.93 -27.58
CA SER A 593 -2.29 -6.87 -28.60
C SER A 593 -2.86 -8.26 -28.32
N GLN A 594 -3.43 -8.84 -29.37
CA GLN A 594 -3.94 -10.20 -29.34
C GLN A 594 -2.81 -11.22 -29.13
N TRP A 595 -1.72 -11.11 -29.90
CA TRP A 595 -0.60 -12.05 -29.80
C TRP A 595 0.11 -11.98 -28.45
N VAL A 596 0.33 -10.77 -27.91
CA VAL A 596 0.95 -10.59 -26.59
C VAL A 596 0.06 -11.18 -25.51
N SER A 597 -1.24 -10.92 -25.55
CA SER A 597 -2.20 -11.43 -24.57
C SER A 597 -2.29 -12.96 -24.60
N GLU A 598 -2.37 -13.56 -25.78
CA GLU A 598 -2.41 -15.01 -25.96
C GLU A 598 -1.10 -15.67 -25.49
N THR A 599 0.05 -15.08 -25.84
CA THR A 599 1.37 -15.58 -25.45
C THR A 599 1.55 -15.50 -23.92
N MET A 600 1.13 -14.40 -23.29
CA MET A 600 1.17 -14.26 -21.83
C MET A 600 0.29 -15.30 -21.13
N GLN A 601 -0.95 -15.45 -21.58
CA GLN A 601 -1.90 -16.47 -21.08
C GLN A 601 -1.34 -17.90 -21.16
N GLN A 602 -0.53 -18.19 -22.18
CA GLN A 602 0.09 -19.50 -22.34
C GLN A 602 1.33 -19.67 -21.44
N LEU A 603 2.16 -18.65 -21.31
CA LEU A 603 3.32 -18.65 -20.40
C LEU A 603 2.90 -18.84 -18.94
N GLN A 604 1.78 -18.23 -18.51
CA GLN A 604 1.23 -18.45 -17.18
C GLN A 604 0.39 -19.73 -17.05
N LYS A 605 0.12 -20.50 -18.09
CA LYS A 605 -0.43 -21.86 -17.88
C LYS A 605 0.64 -22.85 -17.41
N GLN A 606 1.92 -22.51 -17.55
CA GLN A 606 3.05 -23.42 -17.33
C GLN A 606 3.91 -23.10 -16.08
N ARG A 607 3.46 -22.22 -15.17
CA ARG A 607 4.20 -21.86 -13.94
C ARG A 607 5.59 -21.28 -14.18
N VAL A 608 5.80 -20.64 -15.33
CA VAL A 608 7.03 -19.91 -15.60
C VAL A 608 6.98 -18.60 -14.82
N SER A 609 7.80 -18.49 -13.77
CA SER A 609 7.87 -17.29 -12.92
C SER A 609 8.58 -16.16 -13.65
N VAL A 610 7.84 -15.33 -14.39
CA VAL A 610 8.37 -14.12 -15.06
C VAL A 610 7.63 -12.87 -14.55
N PRO A 611 8.31 -11.74 -14.28
CA PRO A 611 7.66 -10.47 -13.96
C PRO A 611 6.71 -10.04 -15.09
N ARG A 612 5.42 -9.96 -14.77
CA ARG A 612 4.36 -9.85 -15.78
C ARG A 612 4.43 -8.56 -16.59
N GLU A 613 4.63 -7.43 -15.92
CA GLU A 613 4.66 -6.10 -16.54
C GLU A 613 5.86 -5.93 -17.48
N GLU A 614 7.06 -6.34 -17.03
CA GLU A 614 8.28 -6.28 -17.83
C GLU A 614 8.17 -7.15 -19.08
N THR A 615 7.51 -8.31 -18.96
CA THR A 615 7.30 -9.23 -20.08
C THR A 615 6.28 -8.70 -21.09
N LEU A 616 5.22 -8.02 -20.64
CA LEU A 616 4.18 -7.47 -21.51
C LEU A 616 4.75 -6.42 -22.48
N LEU A 617 5.46 -5.40 -21.97
CA LEU A 617 6.06 -4.38 -22.82
C LEU A 617 7.16 -4.99 -23.72
N PHE A 618 7.92 -5.95 -23.21
CA PHE A 618 8.94 -6.66 -23.97
C PHE A 618 8.38 -7.43 -25.18
N LEU A 619 7.35 -8.25 -24.96
CA LEU A 619 6.68 -8.99 -26.04
C LEU A 619 6.01 -8.05 -27.03
N HIS A 620 5.41 -6.96 -26.55
CA HIS A 620 4.79 -5.95 -27.39
C HIS A 620 5.80 -5.24 -28.29
N LEU A 621 6.98 -4.87 -27.76
CA LEU A 621 8.06 -4.31 -28.57
C LEU A 621 8.52 -5.29 -29.66
N LEU A 622 8.68 -6.57 -29.33
CA LEU A 622 9.07 -7.60 -30.30
C LEU A 622 8.04 -7.76 -31.42
N GLU A 623 6.76 -7.85 -31.07
CA GLU A 623 5.68 -7.99 -32.02
C GLU A 623 5.56 -6.78 -32.95
N GLU A 624 5.56 -5.56 -32.39
CA GLU A 624 5.42 -4.33 -33.17
C GLU A 624 6.66 -4.05 -34.04
N LYS A 625 7.86 -4.50 -33.62
CA LYS A 625 9.09 -4.30 -34.40
C LYS A 625 9.35 -5.39 -35.44
N PHE A 626 9.02 -6.64 -35.15
CA PHE A 626 9.44 -7.78 -35.98
C PHE A 626 8.32 -8.76 -36.31
N GLY A 627 7.26 -8.76 -35.50
CA GLY A 627 6.15 -9.69 -35.63
C GLY A 627 5.08 -9.25 -36.64
N PRO A 628 3.88 -9.86 -36.55
CA PRO A 628 2.81 -9.68 -37.54
C PRO A 628 2.37 -8.22 -37.71
N ASN A 629 2.41 -7.42 -36.63
CA ASN A 629 2.00 -6.03 -36.67
C ASN A 629 3.06 -5.10 -37.28
N HIS A 630 4.28 -5.57 -37.58
CA HIS A 630 5.40 -4.69 -37.97
C HIS A 630 5.06 -3.70 -39.10
N LEU A 631 4.41 -4.17 -40.16
CA LEU A 631 4.08 -3.32 -41.31
C LEU A 631 2.94 -2.33 -41.03
N GLN A 632 2.02 -2.71 -40.14
CA GLN A 632 0.83 -1.92 -39.78
C GLN A 632 0.98 -1.18 -38.45
N SER A 633 2.15 -1.31 -37.81
CA SER A 633 2.40 -0.75 -36.49
C SER A 633 2.19 0.75 -36.53
N ARG A 634 1.29 1.25 -35.68
CA ARG A 634 1.10 2.69 -35.51
C ARG A 634 2.37 3.39 -35.00
N TRP A 635 3.30 2.65 -34.41
CA TRP A 635 4.60 3.13 -33.94
C TRP A 635 5.71 2.94 -34.98
N LYS A 636 5.41 2.41 -36.19
CA LYS A 636 6.44 2.11 -37.19
C LYS A 636 7.44 3.25 -37.44
N PRO A 637 7.04 4.52 -37.62
CA PRO A 637 8.01 5.62 -37.79
C PRO A 637 8.93 5.83 -36.58
N TYR A 638 8.43 5.59 -35.36
CA TYR A 638 9.24 5.61 -34.14
C TYR A 638 10.16 4.39 -34.05
N LEU A 639 9.63 3.19 -34.26
CA LEU A 639 10.38 1.94 -34.21
C LEU A 639 11.50 1.89 -35.25
N ASP A 640 11.33 2.51 -36.42
CA ASP A 640 12.35 2.66 -37.45
C ASP A 640 13.51 3.58 -37.04
N MET A 641 13.31 4.45 -36.04
CA MET A 641 14.37 5.29 -35.46
C MET A 641 15.22 4.57 -34.42
N LEU A 642 14.69 3.50 -33.81
CA LEU A 642 15.46 2.67 -32.89
C LEU A 642 16.67 2.02 -33.60
N PRO A 643 17.78 1.74 -32.88
CA PRO A 643 18.96 1.10 -33.46
C PRO A 643 18.61 -0.15 -34.26
N ALA A 644 19.13 -0.25 -35.48
CA ALA A 644 18.88 -1.41 -36.34
C ALA A 644 19.67 -2.64 -35.86
N LEU A 645 19.11 -3.84 -36.08
CA LEU A 645 19.74 -5.09 -35.65
C LEU A 645 20.89 -5.53 -36.57
N ASP A 646 20.79 -5.20 -37.86
CA ASP A 646 21.66 -5.69 -38.93
C ASP A 646 22.70 -4.66 -39.39
N ASP A 647 22.74 -3.51 -38.73
CA ASP A 647 23.73 -2.48 -39.00
C ASP A 647 25.06 -2.87 -38.32
N LEU A 648 25.99 -3.38 -39.15
CA LEU A 648 27.33 -3.82 -38.74
C LEU A 648 28.19 -2.65 -38.21
N ASP A 649 27.86 -1.41 -38.60
CA ASP A 649 28.56 -0.20 -38.19
C ASP A 649 27.91 0.42 -36.92
N SER A 650 26.61 0.20 -36.71
CA SER A 650 25.84 0.62 -35.50
C SER A 650 25.58 -0.55 -34.52
N ALA A 651 26.60 -1.38 -34.25
CA ALA A 651 26.42 -2.50 -33.33
C ALA A 651 26.15 -2.00 -31.90
N LEU A 652 24.92 -2.24 -31.42
CA LEU A 652 24.42 -1.93 -30.08
C LEU A 652 25.51 -2.15 -29.02
N GLY A 653 25.74 -1.15 -28.16
CA GLY A 653 26.75 -1.23 -27.10
C GLY A 653 26.46 -2.29 -26.02
N SER A 654 25.27 -2.90 -26.05
CA SER A 654 24.82 -3.83 -25.02
C SER A 654 25.72 -5.08 -24.92
N PRO A 655 26.08 -5.51 -23.70
CA PRO A 655 26.81 -6.75 -23.46
C PRO A 655 26.13 -8.03 -23.95
N LEU A 656 24.84 -7.98 -24.32
CA LEU A 656 24.13 -9.12 -24.93
C LEU A 656 24.65 -9.50 -26.32
N PHE A 657 25.42 -8.63 -26.96
CA PHE A 657 25.97 -8.83 -28.32
C PHE A 657 27.47 -9.08 -28.35
N TYR A 658 28.14 -9.24 -27.20
CA TYR A 658 29.56 -9.61 -27.19
C TYR A 658 29.74 -11.06 -27.64
N ASP A 659 30.84 -11.36 -28.30
CA ASP A 659 31.18 -12.75 -28.63
C ASP A 659 31.72 -13.48 -27.38
N GLU A 660 31.41 -14.77 -27.22
CA GLU A 660 31.82 -15.58 -26.05
C GLU A 660 33.34 -15.59 -25.84
N ASP A 661 34.11 -15.61 -26.94
CA ASP A 661 35.58 -15.51 -26.93
C ASP A 661 36.10 -14.15 -27.43
N GLY A 662 35.20 -13.16 -27.47
CA GLY A 662 35.45 -11.82 -28.02
C GLY A 662 36.36 -10.94 -27.16
N GLU A 663 36.84 -9.86 -27.77
CA GLU A 663 37.73 -8.89 -27.11
C GLU A 663 37.05 -8.20 -25.93
N GLN A 664 35.74 -7.99 -25.97
CA GLN A 664 34.99 -7.28 -24.93
C GLN A 664 34.94 -8.09 -23.61
N LEU A 665 34.64 -9.40 -23.67
CA LEU A 665 34.64 -10.24 -22.47
C LEU A 665 36.05 -10.45 -21.90
N LYS A 666 37.07 -10.54 -22.78
CA LYS A 666 38.49 -10.55 -22.37
C LYS A 666 38.87 -9.23 -21.69
N ALA A 667 38.46 -8.09 -22.22
CA ALA A 667 38.73 -6.78 -21.63
C ALA A 667 38.05 -6.59 -20.26
N LEU A 668 36.95 -7.28 -19.95
CA LEU A 668 36.31 -7.25 -18.63
C LEU A 668 37.05 -8.09 -17.56
N GLN A 669 38.02 -8.94 -17.94
CA GLN A 669 38.72 -9.83 -16.99
C GLN A 669 39.38 -9.05 -15.84
N GLY A 670 39.24 -9.54 -14.61
CA GLY A 670 39.75 -8.88 -13.41
C GLY A 670 38.80 -7.81 -12.82
N THR A 671 37.78 -7.37 -13.55
CA THR A 671 36.68 -6.55 -13.00
C THR A 671 35.60 -7.44 -12.38
N ASP A 672 34.86 -6.92 -11.39
CA ASP A 672 33.67 -7.60 -10.84
C ASP A 672 32.45 -7.53 -11.79
N LEU A 673 32.50 -6.64 -12.79
CA LEU A 673 31.45 -6.49 -13.80
C LEU A 673 31.36 -7.70 -14.75
N LEU A 674 32.45 -8.43 -14.99
CA LEU A 674 32.44 -9.63 -15.82
C LEU A 674 31.40 -10.65 -15.34
N ALA A 675 31.33 -10.89 -14.03
CA ALA A 675 30.36 -11.83 -13.45
C ALA A 675 28.91 -11.37 -13.71
N LEU A 676 28.63 -10.07 -13.59
CA LEU A 676 27.31 -9.52 -13.88
C LEU A 676 26.95 -9.64 -15.36
N VAL A 677 27.89 -9.33 -16.26
CA VAL A 677 27.70 -9.46 -17.71
C VAL A 677 27.42 -10.92 -18.10
N THR A 678 28.23 -11.87 -17.62
CA THR A 678 28.02 -13.30 -17.88
C THR A 678 26.65 -13.75 -17.34
N ASN A 679 26.30 -13.38 -16.11
CA ASN A 679 25.02 -13.75 -15.51
C ASN A 679 23.82 -13.13 -16.25
N TYR A 680 23.95 -11.88 -16.71
CA TYR A 680 22.92 -11.19 -17.49
C TYR A 680 22.71 -11.87 -18.84
N ARG A 681 23.77 -12.12 -19.61
CA ARG A 681 23.72 -12.87 -20.88
C ARG A 681 23.09 -14.25 -20.70
N HIS A 682 23.56 -15.00 -19.71
CA HIS A 682 23.06 -16.35 -19.44
C HIS A 682 21.57 -16.35 -19.10
N ARG A 683 21.13 -15.42 -18.25
CA ARG A 683 19.72 -15.28 -17.88
C ARG A 683 18.85 -14.91 -19.08
N VAL A 684 19.26 -13.95 -19.90
CA VAL A 684 18.51 -13.56 -21.11
C VAL A 684 18.44 -14.73 -22.11
N GLY A 685 19.54 -15.44 -22.34
CA GLY A 685 19.57 -16.64 -23.18
C GLY A 685 18.69 -17.76 -22.64
N GLN A 686 18.67 -17.99 -21.33
CA GLN A 686 17.75 -18.93 -20.69
C GLN A 686 16.29 -18.53 -20.86
N SER A 687 15.97 -17.24 -20.71
CA SER A 687 14.62 -16.72 -20.95
C SER A 687 14.18 -16.92 -22.40
N TYR A 688 15.06 -16.66 -23.37
CA TYR A 688 14.79 -16.96 -24.78
C TYR A 688 14.60 -18.46 -25.01
N ALA A 689 15.48 -19.31 -24.50
CA ALA A 689 15.38 -20.76 -24.67
C ALA A 689 14.07 -21.30 -24.08
N ALA A 690 13.65 -20.79 -22.91
CA ALA A 690 12.37 -21.13 -22.30
C ALA A 690 11.18 -20.71 -23.18
N LEU A 691 11.16 -19.46 -23.67
CA LEU A 691 10.10 -18.96 -24.55
C LEU A 691 10.07 -19.69 -25.90
N SER A 692 11.22 -19.90 -26.53
CA SER A 692 11.34 -20.58 -27.82
C SER A 692 10.89 -22.04 -27.72
N ASN A 693 11.33 -22.76 -26.69
CA ASN A 693 10.85 -24.12 -26.44
C ASN A 693 9.34 -24.13 -26.22
N HIS A 694 8.80 -23.16 -25.50
CA HIS A 694 7.36 -23.07 -25.29
C HIS A 694 6.58 -22.86 -26.59
N LEU A 695 7.00 -21.94 -27.45
CA LEU A 695 6.34 -21.67 -28.74
C LEU A 695 6.35 -22.90 -29.66
N LYS A 696 7.46 -23.67 -29.68
CA LYS A 696 7.55 -24.95 -30.40
C LYS A 696 6.54 -25.99 -29.91
N HIS A 697 6.41 -26.15 -28.59
CA HIS A 697 5.50 -27.15 -28.02
C HIS A 697 4.02 -26.76 -28.14
N SER A 698 3.74 -25.47 -28.32
CA SER A 698 2.37 -24.92 -28.37
C SER A 698 1.84 -24.78 -29.80
N GLY A 699 2.59 -25.23 -30.81
CA GLY A 699 2.17 -25.18 -32.22
C GLY A 699 2.26 -23.80 -32.85
N HIS A 700 3.00 -22.87 -32.23
CA HIS A 700 3.22 -21.49 -32.72
C HIS A 700 4.55 -21.37 -33.46
N ASP A 701 4.87 -22.35 -34.33
CA ASP A 701 6.14 -22.39 -35.06
C ASP A 701 6.36 -21.15 -35.95
N GLU A 702 5.27 -20.54 -36.43
CA GLU A 702 5.28 -19.30 -37.20
C GLU A 702 5.86 -18.12 -36.40
N ALA A 703 5.68 -18.08 -35.07
CA ALA A 703 6.24 -17.04 -34.23
C ALA A 703 7.78 -17.09 -34.18
N LEU A 704 8.36 -18.28 -34.33
CA LEU A 704 9.81 -18.49 -34.31
C LEU A 704 10.49 -18.01 -35.59
N LEU A 705 9.73 -17.78 -36.67
CA LEU A 705 10.26 -17.17 -37.90
C LEU A 705 10.73 -15.74 -37.65
N TRP A 706 10.09 -15.04 -36.71
CA TRP A 706 10.41 -13.65 -36.42
C TRP A 706 10.90 -13.38 -35.00
N LEU A 707 10.68 -14.28 -34.05
CA LEU A 707 11.20 -14.20 -32.68
C LEU A 707 12.48 -15.03 -32.56
N THR A 708 13.59 -14.46 -33.06
CA THR A 708 14.92 -15.07 -32.98
C THR A 708 15.65 -14.64 -31.70
N GLU A 709 16.64 -15.43 -31.26
CA GLU A 709 17.48 -15.08 -30.10
C GLU A 709 18.10 -13.70 -30.23
N ARG A 710 18.58 -13.37 -31.43
CA ARG A 710 19.18 -12.08 -31.74
C ARG A 710 18.18 -10.92 -31.60
N ARG A 711 16.93 -11.09 -32.04
CA ARG A 711 15.86 -10.10 -31.86
C ARG A 711 15.39 -10.01 -30.40
N PHE A 712 15.42 -11.13 -29.68
CA PHE A 712 15.14 -11.19 -28.25
C PHE A 712 16.19 -10.40 -27.44
N HIS A 713 17.47 -10.57 -27.77
CA HIS A 713 18.56 -9.77 -27.20
C HIS A 713 18.39 -8.28 -27.53
N TRP A 714 18.01 -7.96 -28.77
CA TRP A 714 17.74 -6.59 -29.19
C TRP A 714 16.65 -5.93 -28.34
N ALA A 715 15.50 -6.60 -28.15
CA ALA A 715 14.41 -6.02 -27.38
C ALA A 715 14.80 -5.79 -25.91
N ASN A 716 15.59 -6.69 -25.29
CA ASN A 716 16.14 -6.47 -23.95
C ASN A 716 17.07 -5.25 -23.93
N ALA A 717 17.99 -5.16 -24.89
CA ALA A 717 18.92 -4.04 -25.00
C ALA A 717 18.20 -2.70 -25.21
N ILE A 718 17.12 -2.66 -26.00
CA ILE A 718 16.29 -1.46 -26.18
C ILE A 718 15.60 -1.08 -24.88
N LEU A 719 14.91 -2.01 -24.21
CA LEU A 719 14.21 -1.68 -22.97
C LEU A 719 15.17 -1.29 -21.84
N ASP A 720 16.37 -1.85 -21.78
CA ASP A 720 17.36 -1.49 -20.78
C ASP A 720 17.98 -0.12 -21.05
N SER A 721 18.18 0.26 -22.32
CA SER A 721 18.86 1.51 -22.67
C SER A 721 17.94 2.71 -22.88
N ARG A 722 16.65 2.50 -23.21
CA ARG A 722 15.72 3.53 -23.71
C ARG A 722 14.39 3.62 -22.96
N SER A 723 14.17 2.81 -21.93
CA SER A 723 12.93 2.92 -21.14
C SER A 723 12.96 4.13 -20.22
N ILE A 724 11.85 4.86 -20.19
CA ILE A 724 11.59 5.92 -19.24
C ILE A 724 10.70 5.36 -18.13
N TRP A 725 11.02 5.70 -16.88
CA TRP A 725 10.33 5.19 -15.70
C TRP A 725 9.45 6.26 -15.07
N TRP A 726 8.17 5.94 -14.89
CA TRP A 726 7.28 6.65 -13.98
C TRP A 726 6.27 5.66 -13.39
N ASN A 727 5.75 5.96 -12.20
CA ASN A 727 4.79 5.12 -11.47
C ASN A 727 5.23 3.65 -11.34
N GLY A 728 6.54 3.40 -11.22
CA GLY A 728 7.10 2.05 -11.10
C GLY A 728 7.13 1.22 -12.40
N GLN A 729 6.69 1.76 -13.53
CA GLN A 729 6.60 1.05 -14.82
C GLN A 729 7.58 1.61 -15.86
N ARG A 730 8.06 0.72 -16.74
CA ARG A 730 8.85 1.07 -17.94
C ARG A 730 7.95 1.50 -19.08
N HIS A 731 8.41 2.50 -19.84
CA HIS A 731 7.71 3.03 -20.99
C HIS A 731 8.70 3.35 -22.10
N LEU A 732 8.33 3.10 -23.36
CA LEU A 732 9.04 3.68 -24.50
C LEU A 732 8.33 4.95 -24.93
N VAL A 733 8.99 6.08 -24.72
CA VAL A 733 8.45 7.41 -25.00
C VAL A 733 9.12 7.97 -26.24
N PRO A 734 8.40 8.01 -27.38
CA PRO A 734 8.95 8.53 -28.62
C PRO A 734 9.52 9.94 -28.44
N LEU A 735 10.69 10.17 -29.03
CA LEU A 735 11.49 11.41 -28.99
C LEU A 735 12.23 11.63 -27.67
N LEU A 736 11.63 11.33 -26.53
CA LEU A 736 12.29 11.46 -25.22
C LEU A 736 13.41 10.44 -25.06
N ASP A 737 13.21 9.22 -25.53
CA ASP A 737 14.21 8.14 -25.50
C ASP A 737 15.42 8.36 -26.43
N MET A 738 15.47 9.50 -27.12
CA MET A 738 16.58 9.98 -27.94
C MET A 738 17.34 11.13 -27.27
N VAL A 739 16.96 11.53 -26.05
CA VAL A 739 17.75 12.43 -25.21
C VAL A 739 18.93 11.64 -24.65
N ASN A 740 20.15 12.09 -24.90
CA ASN A 740 21.34 11.33 -24.54
C ASN A 740 21.71 11.53 -23.07
N CYS A 741 22.35 10.52 -22.48
CA CYS A 741 22.82 10.58 -21.09
C CYS A 741 24.13 11.35 -21.00
N GLN A 742 24.16 12.40 -20.17
CA GLN A 742 25.39 13.06 -19.76
C GLN A 742 25.17 13.86 -18.47
N GLU A 743 26.16 13.80 -17.57
CA GLU A 743 26.25 14.74 -16.45
C GLU A 743 27.16 15.91 -16.86
N LEU A 744 26.62 17.14 -16.87
CA LEU A 744 27.38 18.32 -17.27
C LEU A 744 28.34 18.76 -16.15
N ASN A 745 27.89 18.67 -14.90
CA ASN A 745 28.68 18.82 -13.68
C ASN A 745 27.87 18.29 -12.48
N ALA A 746 28.46 18.34 -11.29
CA ALA A 746 27.86 17.86 -10.04
C ALA A 746 26.57 18.58 -9.61
N GLU A 747 26.22 19.72 -10.20
CA GLU A 747 24.97 20.44 -9.95
C GLU A 747 23.85 20.02 -10.92
N HIS A 748 24.17 19.27 -11.99
CA HIS A 748 23.19 18.79 -12.96
C HIS A 748 22.28 17.75 -12.32
N LYS A 749 21.05 18.16 -12.01
CA LYS A 749 20.08 17.31 -11.32
C LYS A 749 19.67 16.10 -12.17
N PRO A 750 19.32 14.98 -11.54
CA PRO A 750 18.69 13.87 -12.23
C PRO A 750 17.43 14.32 -12.98
N HIS A 751 17.24 13.82 -14.19
CA HIS A 751 16.03 14.09 -14.96
C HIS A 751 14.81 13.42 -14.30
N GLN A 752 13.61 13.95 -14.56
CA GLN A 752 12.37 13.36 -14.11
C GLN A 752 11.27 13.58 -15.15
N THR A 753 10.55 12.50 -15.45
CA THR A 753 9.33 12.52 -16.25
C THR A 753 8.16 12.09 -15.37
N ASN A 754 7.08 12.87 -15.37
CA ASN A 754 5.86 12.55 -14.64
C ASN A 754 4.66 12.65 -15.59
N VAL A 755 3.58 11.94 -15.28
CA VAL A 755 2.32 12.16 -15.98
C VAL A 755 1.66 13.42 -15.42
N ASP A 756 1.05 14.24 -16.28
CA ASP A 756 0.28 15.38 -15.81
C ASP A 756 -0.94 14.96 -14.97
N SER A 757 -1.56 15.91 -14.28
CA SER A 757 -2.73 15.66 -13.42
C SER A 757 -3.93 15.08 -14.15
N SER A 758 -3.96 15.13 -15.49
CA SER A 758 -5.02 14.54 -16.30
C SER A 758 -4.75 13.09 -16.69
N GLY A 759 -3.54 12.56 -16.44
CA GLY A 759 -3.16 11.22 -16.87
C GLY A 759 -2.85 11.11 -18.37
N ARG A 760 -2.94 12.22 -19.14
CA ARG A 760 -2.94 12.19 -20.60
C ARG A 760 -1.60 12.47 -21.24
N HIS A 761 -0.68 13.12 -20.55
CA HIS A 761 0.63 13.47 -21.10
C HIS A 761 1.76 13.10 -20.17
N ALA A 762 2.79 12.46 -20.70
CA ALA A 762 4.10 12.37 -20.06
C ALA A 762 4.80 13.73 -20.23
N VAL A 763 5.19 14.34 -19.12
CA VAL A 763 5.76 15.69 -19.05
C VAL A 763 7.20 15.61 -18.56
N THR A 764 8.13 16.11 -19.37
CA THR A 764 9.54 16.16 -19.03
C THR A 764 10.01 17.61 -18.92
N LYS A 765 10.69 17.89 -17.82
CA LYS A 765 11.22 19.22 -17.49
C LYS A 765 12.74 19.23 -17.61
N SER A 766 13.29 20.37 -18.00
CA SER A 766 14.73 20.57 -18.14
C SER A 766 15.39 20.48 -16.77
N SER A 767 16.39 19.61 -16.62
CA SER A 767 17.22 19.50 -15.42
C SER A 767 18.37 20.51 -15.38
N TRP A 768 18.56 21.25 -16.47
CA TRP A 768 19.65 22.21 -16.67
C TRP A 768 19.22 23.38 -17.56
N ASP A 769 20.05 24.43 -17.58
CA ASP A 769 19.89 25.57 -18.48
C ASP A 769 20.59 25.27 -19.81
N PHE A 770 19.83 25.23 -20.90
CA PHE A 770 20.35 24.97 -22.25
C PHE A 770 20.20 26.20 -23.14
N GLN A 771 21.21 26.44 -23.98
CA GLN A 771 21.13 27.45 -25.04
C GLN A 771 20.38 26.90 -26.26
N ALA A 772 19.81 27.79 -27.07
CA ALA A 772 19.24 27.40 -28.36
C ALA A 772 20.31 26.73 -29.24
N GLY A 773 19.96 25.61 -29.85
CA GLY A 773 20.84 24.80 -30.67
C GLY A 773 21.81 23.91 -29.91
N GLN A 774 21.81 23.94 -28.57
CA GLN A 774 22.60 23.03 -27.73
C GLN A 774 21.93 21.66 -27.63
N GLU A 775 22.71 20.58 -27.59
CA GLU A 775 22.19 19.24 -27.30
C GLU A 775 21.60 19.20 -25.89
N ILE A 776 20.39 18.67 -25.77
CA ILE A 776 19.78 18.37 -24.48
C ILE A 776 20.27 17.00 -24.07
N VAL A 777 20.83 16.95 -22.86
CA VAL A 777 21.34 15.74 -22.23
C VAL A 777 20.75 15.59 -20.84
N GLU A 778 20.60 14.36 -20.39
CA GLU A 778 19.99 14.05 -19.10
C GLU A 778 20.96 13.33 -18.16
N ASN A 779 20.93 13.70 -16.89
CA ASN A 779 21.59 12.93 -15.84
C ASN A 779 20.65 11.78 -15.41
N TYR A 780 21.08 10.53 -15.61
CA TYR A 780 20.30 9.35 -15.21
C TYR A 780 20.56 8.90 -13.76
N ALA A 781 21.53 9.54 -13.08
CA ALA A 781 21.89 9.28 -11.69
C ALA A 781 22.33 7.83 -11.40
N GLN A 782 23.11 7.24 -12.31
CA GLN A 782 23.61 5.87 -12.18
C GLN A 782 25.15 5.82 -12.25
N PRO A 783 25.79 4.84 -11.57
CA PRO A 783 27.23 4.62 -11.67
C PRO A 783 27.64 4.01 -13.02
N ASN A 784 28.91 4.13 -13.40
CA ASN A 784 29.38 3.70 -14.72
C ASN A 784 29.28 2.17 -14.93
N TYR A 785 29.30 1.35 -13.88
CA TYR A 785 29.10 -0.09 -14.04
C TYR A 785 27.67 -0.43 -14.50
N ILE A 786 26.66 0.37 -14.12
CA ILE A 786 25.27 0.23 -14.58
C ILE A 786 25.14 0.71 -16.03
N TYR A 787 25.74 1.85 -16.37
CA TYR A 787 25.78 2.32 -17.76
C TYR A 787 26.43 1.31 -18.69
N LEU A 788 27.54 0.70 -18.28
CA LEU A 788 28.21 -0.30 -19.10
C LEU A 788 27.42 -1.61 -19.20
N LEU A 789 26.77 -2.03 -18.10
CA LEU A 789 25.99 -3.28 -18.07
C LEU A 789 24.72 -3.22 -18.93
N TYR A 790 24.00 -2.09 -18.90
CA TYR A 790 22.66 -1.98 -19.49
C TYR A 790 22.58 -1.06 -20.70
N HIS A 791 23.47 -0.07 -20.82
CA HIS A 791 23.47 0.90 -21.93
C HIS A 791 24.67 0.74 -22.87
N GLY A 792 25.76 0.12 -22.41
CA GLY A 792 26.94 -0.16 -23.23
C GLY A 792 27.98 0.96 -23.34
N PHE A 793 27.92 1.97 -22.47
CA PHE A 793 28.88 3.09 -22.44
C PHE A 793 29.28 3.44 -21.00
N VAL A 794 30.30 4.28 -20.84
CA VAL A 794 30.65 4.92 -19.56
C VAL A 794 30.89 6.43 -19.75
N LEU A 795 30.48 7.22 -18.77
CA LEU A 795 30.70 8.67 -18.77
C LEU A 795 32.14 8.98 -18.35
N ASP A 796 32.74 10.05 -18.90
CA ASP A 796 34.06 10.54 -18.47
C ASP A 796 34.02 11.13 -17.06
N SER A 797 33.05 12.01 -16.83
CA SER A 797 32.76 12.62 -15.54
C SER A 797 31.39 12.13 -15.09
N ASN A 798 31.35 11.50 -13.92
CA ASN A 798 30.13 10.98 -13.32
C ASN A 798 30.28 11.06 -11.80
N SER A 799 29.54 11.97 -11.16
CA SER A 799 29.53 12.15 -9.71
C SER A 799 28.90 10.98 -8.97
N HIS A 800 28.14 10.13 -9.68
CA HIS A 800 27.53 8.91 -9.16
C HIS A 800 28.45 7.68 -9.28
N ASP A 801 29.61 7.79 -9.93
CA ASP A 801 30.51 6.65 -10.13
C ASP A 801 31.24 6.24 -8.84
N CYS A 802 31.68 4.98 -8.79
CA CYS A 802 32.15 4.36 -7.56
C CYS A 802 33.07 3.17 -7.79
N ALA A 803 33.75 2.71 -6.73
CA ALA A 803 34.36 1.38 -6.72
C ALA A 803 33.25 0.32 -6.60
N HIS A 804 33.11 -0.51 -7.64
CA HIS A 804 32.11 -1.59 -7.70
C HIS A 804 32.69 -2.90 -7.14
N PHE A 805 31.90 -3.54 -6.28
CA PHE A 805 32.20 -4.86 -5.73
C PHE A 805 31.02 -5.79 -5.93
N HIS A 806 31.24 -6.91 -6.62
CA HIS A 806 30.30 -8.03 -6.65
C HIS A 806 30.72 -9.03 -5.56
N LEU A 807 29.91 -9.14 -4.50
CA LEU A 807 30.25 -9.92 -3.30
C LEU A 807 29.32 -11.11 -3.13
N GLU A 808 29.81 -12.18 -2.52
CA GLU A 808 28.96 -13.30 -2.08
C GLU A 808 28.85 -13.30 -0.55
N ILE A 809 27.62 -13.28 -0.04
CA ILE A 809 27.34 -13.41 1.40
C ILE A 809 27.53 -14.87 1.81
N PRO A 810 28.43 -15.19 2.76
CA PRO A 810 28.66 -16.55 3.20
C PRO A 810 27.38 -17.22 3.71
N THR A 811 27.22 -18.52 3.47
CA THR A 811 26.02 -19.29 3.90
C THR A 811 25.72 -19.16 5.39
N VAL A 812 26.75 -19.05 6.23
CA VAL A 812 26.65 -18.80 7.68
C VAL A 812 25.91 -17.48 7.98
N ALA A 813 26.14 -16.44 7.19
CA ALA A 813 25.50 -15.13 7.33
C ALA A 813 24.06 -15.08 6.78
N ARG A 814 23.55 -16.17 6.17
CA ARG A 814 22.17 -16.24 5.61
C ARG A 814 21.13 -16.68 6.64
N GLN A 815 21.53 -16.87 7.89
CA GLN A 815 20.68 -17.33 9.00
C GLN A 815 19.88 -16.18 9.63
N ARG A 816 18.78 -16.51 10.33
CA ARG A 816 17.83 -15.52 10.89
C ARG A 816 18.49 -14.52 11.85
N ASP A 817 19.50 -14.94 12.60
CA ASP A 817 20.21 -14.10 13.58
C ASP A 817 20.92 -12.91 12.93
N PHE A 818 21.24 -13.00 11.63
CA PHE A 818 21.88 -11.95 10.86
C PHE A 818 20.89 -10.95 10.24
N SER A 819 19.58 -11.18 10.36
CA SER A 819 18.56 -10.38 9.67
C SER A 819 18.57 -8.89 10.04
N VAL A 820 18.88 -8.55 11.30
CA VAL A 820 19.03 -7.16 11.75
C VAL A 820 20.29 -6.55 11.16
N LEU A 821 21.42 -7.28 11.17
CA LEU A 821 22.68 -6.81 10.59
C LEU A 821 22.58 -6.59 9.08
N LEU A 822 22.01 -7.55 8.35
CA LEU A 822 21.79 -7.43 6.90
C LEU A 822 20.89 -6.23 6.57
N ARG A 823 19.83 -6.00 7.37
CA ARG A 823 18.95 -4.84 7.20
C ARG A 823 19.68 -3.52 7.46
N ASN A 824 20.48 -3.45 8.52
CA ASN A 824 21.24 -2.25 8.88
C ASN A 824 22.35 -1.94 7.86
N LEU A 825 22.85 -2.96 7.16
CA LEU A 825 23.81 -2.80 6.07
C LEU A 825 23.13 -2.68 4.70
N GLU A 826 21.80 -2.60 4.63
CA GLU A 826 21.04 -2.49 3.38
C GLU A 826 21.40 -3.61 2.38
N ILE A 827 21.62 -4.83 2.88
CA ILE A 827 21.87 -6.01 2.06
C ILE A 827 20.56 -6.74 1.83
N HIS A 828 20.12 -6.75 0.58
CA HIS A 828 18.85 -7.35 0.15
C HIS A 828 19.03 -8.61 -0.72
N SER A 829 20.27 -8.96 -1.08
CA SER A 829 20.64 -10.12 -1.90
C SER A 829 21.77 -10.93 -1.26
N TRP A 830 21.88 -12.21 -1.62
CA TRP A 830 23.01 -13.05 -1.23
C TRP A 830 24.25 -12.81 -2.07
N THR A 831 24.10 -12.16 -3.23
CA THR A 831 25.20 -11.70 -4.07
C THR A 831 25.07 -10.19 -4.29
N PRO A 832 25.27 -9.35 -3.25
CA PRO A 832 25.04 -7.92 -3.38
C PRO A 832 26.12 -7.26 -4.23
N ASP A 833 25.68 -6.32 -5.05
CA ASP A 833 26.53 -5.34 -5.72
C ASP A 833 26.67 -4.11 -4.83
N VAL A 834 27.91 -3.79 -4.44
CA VAL A 834 28.21 -2.69 -3.54
C VAL A 834 28.98 -1.63 -4.32
N CYS A 835 28.38 -0.45 -4.41
CA CYS A 835 28.95 0.75 -5.03
C CYS A 835 29.49 1.65 -3.92
N VAL A 836 30.82 1.77 -3.82
CA VAL A 836 31.48 2.53 -2.75
C VAL A 836 32.04 3.82 -3.33
N SER A 837 31.38 4.94 -3.03
CA SER A 837 31.92 6.26 -3.37
C SER A 837 33.23 6.48 -2.61
N PRO A 838 34.35 6.74 -3.29
CA PRO A 838 35.63 6.98 -2.63
C PRO A 838 35.66 8.29 -1.86
N THR A 839 34.67 9.18 -1.97
CA THR A 839 34.63 10.47 -1.26
C THR A 839 33.68 10.46 -0.06
N ASP A 840 32.67 9.59 -0.07
CA ASP A 840 31.72 9.47 1.03
C ASP A 840 32.31 8.66 2.21
N ASN A 841 32.31 9.25 3.42
CA ASN A 841 32.74 8.54 4.64
C ASN A 841 31.72 7.50 5.10
N GLN A 842 30.42 7.72 4.86
CA GLN A 842 29.37 6.82 5.31
C GLN A 842 29.36 5.54 4.45
N ALA A 843 29.44 5.68 3.11
CA ALA A 843 29.66 4.56 2.21
C ALA A 843 30.92 3.75 2.58
N LEU A 844 32.02 4.43 2.92
CA LEU A 844 33.26 3.79 3.37
C LEU A 844 33.04 2.94 4.63
N MET A 845 32.42 3.48 5.68
CA MET A 845 32.18 2.76 6.92
C MET A 845 31.21 1.59 6.74
N ARG A 846 30.18 1.77 5.91
CA ARG A 846 29.24 0.71 5.54
C ARG A 846 29.98 -0.41 4.81
N PHE A 847 30.77 -0.09 3.79
CA PHE A 847 31.58 -1.05 3.04
C PHE A 847 32.50 -1.86 3.95
N SER A 848 33.17 -1.23 4.90
CA SER A 848 34.05 -1.95 5.83
C SER A 848 33.30 -3.00 6.67
N LYS A 849 32.08 -2.67 7.14
CA LYS A 849 31.24 -3.61 7.88
C LYS A 849 30.75 -4.76 6.98
N ILE A 850 30.45 -4.49 5.71
CA ILE A 850 30.11 -5.52 4.72
C ILE A 850 31.31 -6.43 4.46
N ALA A 851 32.51 -5.87 4.29
CA ALA A 851 33.74 -6.63 4.10
C ALA A 851 34.01 -7.56 5.30
N LEU A 852 33.79 -7.08 6.53
CA LEU A 852 33.89 -7.92 7.73
C LEU A 852 32.85 -9.04 7.74
N LEU A 853 31.60 -8.75 7.36
CA LEU A 853 30.54 -9.75 7.27
C LEU A 853 30.90 -10.85 6.27
N VAL A 854 31.51 -10.50 5.14
CA VAL A 854 31.96 -11.45 4.12
C VAL A 854 33.15 -12.27 4.62
N SER A 855 34.12 -11.65 5.28
CA SER A 855 35.33 -12.36 5.74
C SER A 855 35.14 -13.18 7.02
N ASP A 856 34.37 -12.66 7.98
CA ASP A 856 34.10 -13.28 9.29
C ASP A 856 32.68 -12.93 9.79
N PRO A 857 31.66 -13.69 9.34
CA PRO A 857 30.28 -13.48 9.76
C PRO A 857 30.07 -13.47 11.27
N LYS A 858 30.71 -14.39 12.00
CA LYS A 858 30.48 -14.54 13.44
C LYS A 858 30.99 -13.31 14.18
N LYS A 859 32.15 -12.79 13.79
CA LYS A 859 32.70 -11.58 14.38
C LYS A 859 31.88 -10.35 14.04
N ALA A 860 31.41 -10.23 12.80
CA ALA A 860 30.50 -9.16 12.39
C ALA A 860 29.22 -9.13 13.25
N LEU A 861 28.62 -10.30 13.51
CA LEU A 861 27.42 -10.42 14.34
C LEU A 861 27.68 -10.08 15.82
N GLN A 862 28.83 -10.48 16.36
CA GLN A 862 29.22 -10.17 17.74
C GLN A 862 29.30 -8.65 17.95
N LEU A 863 30.01 -7.94 17.06
CA LEU A 863 30.23 -6.50 17.18
C LEU A 863 28.94 -5.67 17.05
N VAL A 864 27.87 -6.25 16.49
CA VAL A 864 26.54 -5.63 16.37
C VAL A 864 25.71 -5.78 17.64
N ARG A 865 25.93 -6.85 18.42
CA ARG A 865 25.26 -7.02 19.73
C ARG A 865 25.84 -6.10 20.79
N ASP A 866 27.12 -5.76 20.66
CA ASP A 866 27.88 -5.02 21.67
C ASP A 866 27.83 -3.49 21.47
N ALA A 867 27.35 -2.99 20.34
CA ALA A 867 27.30 -1.56 20.03
C ALA A 867 25.88 -1.10 19.64
N ALA A 868 25.43 0.01 20.24
CA ALA A 868 24.40 0.86 19.62
C ALA A 868 25.05 1.51 18.39
N ILE A 869 24.98 0.85 17.23
CA ILE A 869 25.76 1.26 16.06
C ILE A 869 25.22 2.57 15.49
N SER A 870 25.97 3.65 15.73
CA SER A 870 25.99 4.80 14.84
C SER A 870 26.58 4.39 13.48
N ASN A 871 25.98 4.85 12.40
CA ASN A 871 26.52 4.68 11.04
C ASN A 871 27.86 5.41 10.82
N ALA A 872 28.32 6.24 11.77
CA ALA A 872 29.47 7.12 11.62
C ALA A 872 30.85 6.47 11.80
N SER A 873 30.96 5.24 12.32
CA SER A 873 32.25 4.57 12.52
C SER A 873 32.22 3.06 12.25
N ALA A 874 33.36 2.49 11.82
CA ALA A 874 33.58 1.07 11.64
C ALA A 874 34.69 0.58 12.59
N PRO A 875 34.59 -0.64 13.16
CA PRO A 875 35.62 -1.19 14.04
C PRO A 875 36.93 -1.46 13.26
N PRO A 876 38.11 -1.41 13.89
CA PRO A 876 39.40 -1.62 13.21
C PRO A 876 39.47 -2.91 12.39
N GLN A 877 38.90 -4.01 12.89
CA GLN A 877 38.87 -5.27 12.14
C GLN A 877 38.07 -5.17 10.84
N ALA A 878 37.01 -4.34 10.80
CA ALA A 878 36.23 -4.10 9.59
C ALA A 878 37.03 -3.29 8.57
N ILE A 879 37.83 -2.31 9.01
CA ILE A 879 38.76 -1.57 8.14
C ILE A 879 39.81 -2.52 7.54
N THR A 880 40.38 -3.43 8.34
CA THR A 880 41.34 -4.43 7.86
C THR A 880 40.73 -5.37 6.80
N SER A 881 39.51 -5.89 7.04
CA SER A 881 38.80 -6.70 6.04
C SER A 881 38.55 -5.95 4.74
N ALA A 882 38.19 -4.66 4.84
CA ALA A 882 37.98 -3.79 3.68
C ALA A 882 39.27 -3.59 2.88
N LEU A 883 40.39 -3.29 3.55
CA LEU A 883 41.70 -3.10 2.92
C LEU A 883 42.12 -4.33 2.14
N LYS A 884 42.02 -5.51 2.77
CA LYS A 884 42.37 -6.78 2.12
C LYS A 884 41.54 -7.00 0.85
N LEU A 885 40.23 -6.77 0.92
CA LEU A 885 39.34 -6.92 -0.23
C LEU A 885 39.71 -5.94 -1.36
N VAL A 886 40.00 -4.67 -1.05
CA VAL A 886 40.44 -3.66 -2.03
C VAL A 886 41.77 -4.05 -2.68
N GLU A 887 42.74 -4.51 -1.90
CA GLU A 887 44.05 -4.95 -2.41
C GLU A 887 43.93 -6.16 -3.33
N GLU A 888 43.10 -7.15 -2.96
CA GLU A 888 42.80 -8.29 -3.82
C GLU A 888 42.19 -7.83 -5.16
N ARG A 889 41.28 -6.85 -5.15
CA ARG A 889 40.68 -6.30 -6.37
C ARG A 889 41.70 -5.55 -7.24
N LEU A 890 42.54 -4.71 -6.65
CA LEU A 890 43.61 -4.02 -7.37
C LEU A 890 44.58 -5.00 -8.03
N ASN A 891 45.00 -6.04 -7.31
CA ASN A 891 45.92 -7.06 -7.84
C ASN A 891 45.31 -7.81 -9.04
N ARG A 892 44.02 -8.17 -8.98
CA ARG A 892 43.32 -8.81 -10.12
C ARG A 892 43.25 -7.90 -11.36
N LEU A 893 43.00 -6.61 -11.17
CA LEU A 893 42.99 -5.65 -12.27
C LEU A 893 44.37 -5.47 -12.93
N GLN A 894 45.45 -5.53 -12.13
CA GLN A 894 46.83 -5.39 -12.60
C GLN A 894 47.40 -6.66 -13.26
N ALA A 895 46.97 -7.84 -12.82
CA ALA A 895 47.44 -9.13 -13.36
C ALA A 895 46.88 -9.49 -14.75
N THR A 896 46.00 -8.65 -15.31
CA THR A 896 45.43 -8.85 -16.65
C THR A 896 46.26 -8.05 -17.65
N ASP A 897 47.07 -8.73 -18.47
CA ASP A 897 47.99 -8.10 -19.41
C ASP A 897 47.26 -7.20 -20.44
N ALA A 898 47.79 -6.00 -20.62
CA ALA A 898 47.26 -4.93 -21.47
C ALA A 898 47.57 -5.11 -22.97
N GLU A 899 47.76 -6.34 -23.45
CA GLU A 899 47.94 -6.64 -24.89
C GLU A 899 46.59 -6.84 -25.61
N ILE A 900 45.64 -5.92 -25.40
CA ILE A 900 44.40 -5.84 -26.21
C ILE A 900 44.37 -4.45 -26.85
N LEU A 901 45.31 -4.18 -27.77
CA LEU A 901 45.41 -2.87 -28.43
C LEU A 901 45.86 -3.03 -29.88
N ALA A 902 44.96 -3.51 -30.74
CA ALA A 902 45.10 -3.31 -32.19
C ALA A 902 43.78 -3.49 -32.95
N ARG A 903 42.71 -2.78 -32.52
CA ARG A 903 41.50 -2.37 -33.28
C ARG A 903 40.30 -2.28 -32.34
N THR A 904 40.19 -1.21 -31.55
CA THR A 904 39.13 -1.16 -30.54
C THR A 904 37.94 -0.38 -31.04
N ASP A 905 36.87 -1.10 -31.34
CA ASP A 905 35.53 -0.54 -31.47
C ASP A 905 35.13 0.20 -30.17
N PHE A 906 34.11 1.07 -30.26
CA PHE A 906 33.66 1.91 -29.14
C PHE A 906 33.30 1.13 -27.86
N ARG A 907 32.83 -0.13 -27.96
CA ARG A 907 32.46 -0.95 -26.79
C ARG A 907 33.69 -1.32 -25.99
N THR A 908 34.73 -1.78 -26.70
CA THR A 908 36.00 -2.15 -26.09
C THR A 908 36.66 -0.94 -25.44
N LEU A 909 36.59 0.24 -26.07
CA LEU A 909 37.07 1.50 -25.47
C LEU A 909 36.32 1.87 -24.19
N SER A 910 34.99 1.71 -24.17
CA SER A 910 34.17 1.96 -22.97
C SER A 910 34.54 1.02 -21.82
N ILE A 911 34.84 -0.25 -22.11
CA ILE A 911 35.31 -1.22 -21.11
C ILE A 911 36.68 -0.82 -20.56
N LEU A 912 37.64 -0.47 -21.43
CA LEU A 912 38.98 -0.06 -21.00
C LEU A 912 38.93 1.18 -20.10
N LYS A 913 38.08 2.15 -20.44
CA LYS A 913 37.83 3.34 -19.63
C LYS A 913 37.21 2.99 -18.28
N PHE A 914 36.22 2.09 -18.25
CA PHE A 914 35.66 1.59 -16.99
C PHE A 914 36.72 0.95 -16.10
N ARG A 915 37.63 0.12 -16.65
CA ARG A 915 38.74 -0.47 -15.88
C ARG A 915 39.62 0.59 -15.25
N GLN A 916 39.96 1.64 -16.00
CA GLN A 916 40.78 2.75 -15.52
C GLN A 916 40.08 3.48 -14.36
N GLN A 917 38.78 3.76 -14.50
CA GLN A 917 37.97 4.36 -13.44
C GLN A 917 37.94 3.48 -12.19
N GLN A 918 37.70 2.17 -12.34
CA GLN A 918 37.71 1.24 -11.21
C GLN A 918 39.08 1.18 -10.52
N PHE A 919 40.17 1.20 -11.28
CA PHE A 919 41.51 1.26 -10.71
C PHE A 919 41.72 2.54 -9.87
N GLN A 920 41.30 3.70 -10.38
CA GLN A 920 41.40 4.98 -9.68
C GLN A 920 40.54 5.01 -8.40
N HIS A 921 39.29 4.54 -8.48
CA HIS A 921 38.38 4.48 -7.34
C HIS A 921 38.92 3.55 -6.25
N LEU A 922 39.40 2.35 -6.61
CA LEU A 922 39.99 1.40 -5.67
C LEU A 922 41.29 1.91 -5.05
N ALA A 923 42.16 2.57 -5.82
CA ALA A 923 43.38 3.16 -5.29
C ALA A 923 43.07 4.28 -4.27
N THR A 924 42.09 5.12 -4.57
CA THR A 924 41.59 6.16 -3.66
C THR A 924 41.00 5.55 -2.39
N LEU A 925 40.18 4.51 -2.55
CA LEU A 925 39.55 3.79 -1.45
C LEU A 925 40.59 3.15 -0.52
N ARG A 926 41.63 2.52 -1.08
CA ARG A 926 42.77 1.95 -0.32
C ARG A 926 43.44 3.02 0.53
N ASN A 927 43.81 4.15 -0.08
CA ASN A 927 44.49 5.23 0.63
C ASN A 927 43.63 5.77 1.77
N ARG A 928 42.32 5.94 1.56
CA ARG A 928 41.41 6.40 2.62
C ARG A 928 41.28 5.39 3.75
N LEU A 929 41.13 4.11 3.44
CA LEU A 929 41.06 3.05 4.46
C LEU A 929 42.35 2.97 5.28
N GLN A 930 43.53 3.24 4.70
CA GLN A 930 44.81 3.29 5.42
C GLN A 930 44.92 4.48 6.39
N THR A 931 44.15 5.56 6.16
CA THR A 931 44.13 6.75 7.02
C THR A 931 43.11 6.69 8.16
N LYS A 932 42.28 5.64 8.23
CA LYS A 932 41.25 5.42 9.25
C LYS A 932 41.73 4.40 10.26
#